data_AF-A0A944U5T9-F1
#
_entry.id   AF-A0A944U5T9-F1
#
_cell.length_a   1.000
_cell.length_b   1.000
_cell.length_c   1.000
_cell.angle_alpha   90.00
_cell.angle_beta   90.00
_cell.angle_gamma   90.00
#
_symmetry.space_group_name_H-M   'P 1'
#
loop_
_entity.id
_entity.type
_entity.pdbx_description
1 polymer ?
#
loop_
_entity_poly.entity_id
_entity_poly.type
_entity_poly.pdbx_seq_one_letter_code
_entity_poly.pdbx_strand_id
1 'polypeptide(L)'
;MNQHSVKNVIMLLFGLISITALAGERLKWTDGHGDLSVGYNQGDWDWGIWVNSPVDGVIVSLNEKAKNTIPDITGFEFLGNVGDSIWIAPQVDREGVIFFGMNSSSTPQGTFERNRFDLLLTSVEGPGDFLTWITGGAGSVEVGMNSRDGIDTSDRIDVPAPGHFHQNWGFTSPGTYHVGFTGEGILAGQSALDVSDEQVYRFAVNVFDRGELDMEVAYEDGEWELVLLDEVNEKEIEAGDAALHAGPSTWQAVPSDPAFGFLGNPGDSIYILPQDEKEGILFLGIAGDEIESGVFENDQVSLNLSTVEGPGSVYLYSTDAFGTPSKYFDSGDGISAEDQFPVSVGGHSHQNWAFSSPGIYRVGLNASGVLVDGTSAKSDDTVFLFEVFGPTIFGAGELDLEVAYEDGEWELIGLDEVNEREINADELVILGSSATQTVVPENPAFGFLGAPGEVVHVLPQEETEGVIFLGIAGDEIESGVFVGDAVELKLVSSEGPGHVSLYAVDAFGSPEVFFNTADGISGSDAFPVNVGGHSHQNWGFTQPGVYRVGLQASGDLAGNAGGSQSDVAIFTFNIEGTGTTTDAPRVVFDRGELDMEVAYEDGEFELVLLDEVNNLEIEAADVLLTGTAATLEPVPNSKAFGFLGNPGERIFILPQDEQEGVLFLGIAGDEIPAGEFRNDSVGLNLVQITGPGDVFLYATDAFGTPEAFYNSADGIDESDVFPVKVGGHSHQNWGFSAAGEYEVILQASGVKAGNEESVVSEPVAFFFHVIEPEIFHSGELDMEVAYEDGAWELVLLDEVNEREVAPDESLLQGGAAVMQSVPNNAAFSFLGSVGDTAWVLPQEETEDVLFLGIAGDEIEAGIFENDAVDLQLKSVRGPGDVSLYAVDAFGAPVVYMNSGDGIDANDVFPVKVGGHSHQNWGFTAPGIYKIALQAAGTLFEGSESIESQTVEFTFELLDGSSSISLVRNLNDSIKLRWATSLGANYQLQSRSALSGGEWGDVGEVMSGTGEVMEFEVPVMADVDSLFYRLWIVPSATP
;
A
#
# COMPACT_ATOMS: atom_id res chain seq x y z
N MET A 1 77.87 -18.01 -30.38
CA MET A 1 77.69 -16.75 -31.12
C MET A 1 76.22 -16.61 -31.45
N ASN A 2 75.56 -15.74 -30.67
CA ASN A 2 74.41 -14.88 -30.94
C ASN A 2 73.11 -15.36 -31.60
N GLN A 3 72.05 -15.05 -30.82
CA GLN A 3 70.75 -14.42 -31.12
C GLN A 3 69.63 -15.25 -31.77
N HIS A 4 68.57 -15.52 -30.99
CA HIS A 4 67.18 -15.21 -31.34
C HIS A 4 66.35 -14.96 -30.07
N SER A 5 65.39 -14.03 -30.20
CA SER A 5 64.59 -13.37 -29.16
C SER A 5 63.44 -14.22 -28.64
N VAL A 6 63.10 -14.03 -27.36
CA VAL A 6 61.89 -14.53 -26.69
C VAL A 6 60.72 -13.58 -26.98
N LYS A 7 59.56 -14.13 -27.35
CA LYS A 7 58.22 -13.54 -27.21
C LYS A 7 57.32 -14.65 -26.69
N ASN A 8 56.71 -14.43 -25.51
CA ASN A 8 55.68 -15.32 -24.96
C ASN A 8 54.31 -14.92 -25.52
N VAL A 9 53.51 -15.93 -25.80
CA VAL A 9 52.14 -15.89 -26.34
C VAL A 9 51.18 -15.93 -25.16
N ILE A 10 50.22 -15.00 -25.10
CA ILE A 10 48.99 -15.13 -24.32
C ILE A 10 47.90 -15.57 -25.31
N MET A 11 47.24 -16.66 -24.99
CA MET A 11 46.19 -17.31 -25.77
C MET A 11 44.87 -16.96 -25.07
N LEU A 12 44.06 -16.07 -25.65
CA LEU A 12 42.68 -15.85 -25.23
C LEU A 12 41.82 -16.99 -25.80
N LEU A 13 41.22 -17.77 -24.91
CA LEU A 13 40.14 -18.71 -25.24
C LEU A 13 38.83 -17.91 -25.14
N PHE A 14 38.12 -17.72 -26.24
CA PHE A 14 36.71 -17.36 -26.22
C PHE A 14 35.91 -18.63 -25.94
N GLY A 15 35.32 -18.75 -24.76
CA GLY A 15 34.19 -19.67 -24.53
C GLY A 15 32.94 -19.04 -25.13
N LEU A 16 32.13 -19.82 -25.86
CA LEU A 16 30.80 -19.38 -26.27
C LEU A 16 29.92 -19.30 -25.01
N ILE A 17 29.37 -18.11 -24.75
CA ILE A 17 28.35 -17.85 -23.73
C ILE A 17 26.98 -18.18 -24.34
N SER A 18 26.07 -18.76 -23.54
CA SER A 18 24.68 -18.93 -23.93
C SER A 18 23.91 -17.69 -23.49
N ILE A 19 23.48 -16.88 -24.45
CA ILE A 19 22.65 -15.69 -24.23
C ILE A 19 21.27 -16.04 -24.77
N THR A 20 20.25 -15.95 -23.94
CA THR A 20 18.84 -16.05 -24.33
C THR A 20 18.17 -14.76 -23.88
N ALA A 21 17.93 -13.85 -24.82
CA ALA A 21 17.11 -12.67 -24.60
C ALA A 21 16.15 -12.55 -25.80
N LEU A 22 14.89 -12.22 -25.50
CA LEU A 22 13.94 -11.59 -26.43
C LEU A 22 14.03 -10.08 -26.11
N ALA A 23 14.08 -9.19 -27.09
CA ALA A 23 14.27 -7.76 -26.81
C ALA A 23 13.03 -7.15 -26.17
N GLY A 24 13.26 -6.34 -25.13
CA GLY A 24 12.25 -5.85 -24.16
C GLY A 24 12.54 -6.32 -22.74
N GLU A 25 13.33 -7.39 -22.56
CA GLU A 25 13.75 -7.87 -21.25
C GLU A 25 15.19 -7.49 -20.94
N ARG A 26 15.45 -7.02 -19.72
CA ARG A 26 16.80 -6.81 -19.19
C ARG A 26 17.65 -8.06 -19.42
N LEU A 27 18.90 -7.89 -19.84
CA LEU A 27 19.81 -9.01 -20.11
C LEU A 27 20.03 -9.84 -18.83
N LYS A 28 19.43 -11.03 -18.73
CA LYS A 28 19.65 -11.95 -17.59
C LYS A 28 20.99 -12.65 -17.78
N TRP A 29 21.98 -12.25 -16.99
CA TRP A 29 23.33 -12.80 -17.06
C TRP A 29 23.48 -13.97 -16.09
N THR A 30 23.55 -15.20 -16.62
CA THR A 30 23.44 -16.44 -15.83
C THR A 30 24.73 -17.24 -15.66
N ASP A 31 25.74 -17.03 -16.53
CA ASP A 31 27.04 -17.72 -16.44
C ASP A 31 28.19 -16.94 -17.08
N GLY A 32 29.44 -17.34 -16.76
CA GLY A 32 30.64 -16.69 -17.32
C GLY A 32 31.21 -15.58 -16.44
N HIS A 33 32.15 -14.80 -16.99
CA HIS A 33 32.92 -13.80 -16.24
C HIS A 33 32.44 -12.38 -16.56
N GLY A 34 32.20 -11.62 -15.49
CA GLY A 34 31.88 -10.20 -15.59
C GLY A 34 32.03 -9.47 -14.26
N ASP A 35 31.89 -8.15 -14.33
CA ASP A 35 32.26 -7.27 -13.23
C ASP A 35 31.17 -6.20 -13.02
N LEU A 36 30.99 -5.81 -11.75
CA LEU A 36 30.50 -4.48 -11.38
C LEU A 36 31.61 -3.48 -11.71
N SER A 37 31.33 -2.55 -12.62
CA SER A 37 32.26 -1.49 -13.02
C SER A 37 31.98 -0.23 -12.20
N VAL A 38 32.99 0.21 -11.45
CA VAL A 38 32.92 1.43 -10.62
C VAL A 38 34.16 2.28 -10.89
N GLY A 39 33.97 3.33 -11.68
CA GLY A 39 35.02 4.21 -12.19
C GLY A 39 34.84 5.66 -11.74
N TYR A 40 35.92 6.44 -11.83
CA TYR A 40 35.88 7.89 -11.75
C TYR A 40 36.74 8.49 -12.86
N ASN A 41 36.08 9.20 -13.77
CA ASN A 41 36.70 9.76 -14.97
C ASN A 41 36.20 11.16 -15.28
N GLN A 42 37.12 12.05 -15.64
CA GLN A 42 36.82 13.41 -16.10
C GLN A 42 36.06 14.32 -15.11
N GLY A 43 35.87 13.90 -13.86
CA GLY A 43 35.16 14.66 -12.84
C GLY A 43 33.91 13.95 -12.33
N ASP A 44 33.53 12.84 -12.97
CA ASP A 44 32.27 12.15 -12.73
C ASP A 44 32.51 10.67 -12.42
N TRP A 45 31.57 10.08 -11.67
CA TRP A 45 31.52 8.64 -11.43
C TRP A 45 30.94 7.92 -12.65
N ASP A 46 31.47 6.74 -12.95
CA ASP A 46 31.13 5.92 -14.12
C ASP A 46 30.77 4.52 -13.62
N TRP A 47 29.51 4.13 -13.79
CA TRP A 47 28.91 2.92 -13.23
C TRP A 47 28.37 2.00 -14.33
N GLY A 48 28.32 0.69 -14.06
CA GLY A 48 27.68 -0.26 -14.98
C GLY A 48 28.00 -1.73 -14.70
N ILE A 49 27.29 -2.63 -15.39
CA ILE A 49 27.54 -4.08 -15.39
C ILE A 49 28.13 -4.49 -16.75
N TRP A 50 29.12 -5.39 -16.75
CA TRP A 50 29.70 -6.09 -17.92
C TRP A 50 29.75 -5.30 -19.27
N VAL A 51 30.96 -4.95 -19.72
CA VAL A 51 31.26 -4.03 -20.85
C VAL A 51 30.76 -2.58 -20.69
N ASN A 52 30.54 -2.13 -19.44
CA ASN A 52 29.96 -0.82 -19.10
C ASN A 52 28.52 -0.65 -19.64
N SER A 53 27.70 -1.70 -19.54
CA SER A 53 26.26 -1.58 -19.79
C SER A 53 25.62 -0.71 -18.69
N PRO A 54 24.52 0.02 -19.00
CA PRO A 54 23.78 0.78 -18.01
C PRO A 54 23.37 -0.07 -16.80
N VAL A 55 23.19 0.58 -15.65
CA VAL A 55 22.83 -0.08 -14.37
C VAL A 55 21.56 -0.90 -14.51
N ASP A 56 20.58 -0.40 -15.27
CA ASP A 56 19.31 -1.06 -15.48
C ASP A 56 19.32 -2.13 -16.58
N GLY A 57 20.34 -2.15 -17.44
CA GLY A 57 20.36 -3.01 -18.62
C GLY A 57 20.61 -4.50 -18.37
N VAL A 58 21.07 -4.89 -17.16
CA VAL A 58 21.49 -6.27 -16.85
C VAL A 58 20.98 -6.73 -15.48
N ILE A 59 20.36 -7.91 -15.43
CA ILE A 59 20.04 -8.61 -14.18
C ILE A 59 21.12 -9.66 -13.93
N VAL A 60 21.78 -9.58 -12.77
CA VAL A 60 22.81 -10.53 -12.37
C VAL A 60 22.14 -11.76 -11.77
N SER A 61 22.16 -12.90 -12.46
CA SER A 61 21.37 -14.08 -12.05
C SER A 61 22.22 -15.18 -11.42
N LEU A 62 21.81 -15.60 -10.22
CA LEU A 62 22.36 -16.75 -9.51
C LEU A 62 21.37 -17.92 -9.62
N ASN A 63 21.63 -18.84 -10.54
CA ASN A 63 20.80 -20.03 -10.71
C ASN A 63 21.02 -21.06 -9.58
N GLU A 64 20.25 -22.14 -9.61
CA GLU A 64 20.34 -23.25 -8.65
C GLU A 64 21.74 -23.88 -8.48
N LYS A 65 22.63 -23.81 -9.48
CA LYS A 65 24.03 -24.27 -9.29
C LYS A 65 24.81 -23.36 -8.34
N ALA A 66 24.36 -22.11 -8.13
CA ALA A 66 24.91 -21.18 -7.18
C ALA A 66 24.61 -21.58 -5.72
N LYS A 67 23.60 -22.43 -5.49
CA LYS A 67 23.20 -22.92 -4.18
C LYS A 67 24.31 -23.69 -3.48
N ASN A 68 24.43 -23.44 -2.19
CA ASN A 68 25.31 -24.12 -1.23
C ASN A 68 24.55 -24.27 0.09
N THR A 69 25.15 -25.03 1.01
CA THR A 69 24.66 -25.17 2.39
C THR A 69 25.62 -24.45 3.34
N ILE A 70 25.08 -23.68 4.28
CA ILE A 70 25.89 -22.99 5.29
C ILE A 70 26.65 -24.03 6.12
N PRO A 71 27.99 -23.96 6.18
CA PRO A 71 28.79 -25.00 6.79
C PRO A 71 28.91 -24.84 8.31
N ASP A 72 29.02 -25.97 9.04
CA ASP A 72 29.41 -26.01 10.46
C ASP A 72 30.92 -25.74 10.62
N ILE A 73 31.38 -24.54 10.26
CA ILE A 73 32.78 -24.13 10.32
C ILE A 73 32.87 -22.74 10.95
N THR A 74 33.68 -22.63 12.01
CA THR A 74 33.94 -21.35 12.69
C THR A 74 34.44 -20.28 11.72
N GLY A 75 33.82 -19.09 11.76
CA GLY A 75 34.09 -17.95 10.90
C GLY A 75 33.06 -17.75 9.78
N PHE A 76 32.06 -18.62 9.66
CA PHE A 76 30.96 -18.53 8.69
C PHE A 76 29.59 -18.30 9.33
N GLU A 77 29.54 -18.05 10.64
CA GLU A 77 28.28 -17.81 11.38
C GLU A 77 27.54 -16.55 10.89
N PHE A 78 28.24 -15.61 10.25
CA PHE A 78 27.64 -14.43 9.65
C PHE A 78 26.72 -14.74 8.45
N LEU A 79 26.83 -15.95 7.87
CA LEU A 79 26.00 -16.36 6.73
C LEU A 79 24.57 -16.75 7.14
N GLY A 80 24.30 -17.05 8.41
CA GLY A 80 23.03 -17.62 8.87
C GLY A 80 23.19 -18.94 9.64
N ASN A 81 22.12 -19.72 9.75
CA ASN A 81 22.16 -20.96 10.51
C ASN A 81 22.85 -22.09 9.73
N VAL A 82 23.55 -22.95 10.46
CA VAL A 82 24.19 -24.13 9.88
C VAL A 82 23.12 -25.06 9.30
N GLY A 83 23.26 -25.38 8.00
CA GLY A 83 22.32 -26.25 7.30
C GLY A 83 21.39 -25.50 6.34
N ASP A 84 21.22 -24.20 6.50
CA ASP A 84 20.37 -23.40 5.61
C ASP A 84 21.00 -23.26 4.21
N SER A 85 20.16 -23.01 3.22
CA SER A 85 20.56 -22.71 1.85
C SER A 85 21.21 -21.32 1.74
N ILE A 86 22.20 -21.19 0.85
CA ILE A 86 22.79 -19.90 0.48
C ILE A 86 23.24 -19.93 -0.99
N TRP A 87 22.94 -18.89 -1.76
CA TRP A 87 23.36 -18.78 -3.16
C TRP A 87 24.58 -17.89 -3.26
N ILE A 88 25.65 -18.40 -3.87
CA ILE A 88 26.95 -17.73 -3.87
C ILE A 88 27.47 -17.59 -5.30
N ALA A 89 27.70 -16.34 -5.73
CA ALA A 89 28.61 -16.05 -6.84
C ALA A 89 30.05 -16.12 -6.29
N PRO A 90 30.84 -17.14 -6.66
CA PRO A 90 32.03 -17.50 -5.91
C PRO A 90 33.24 -16.63 -6.27
N GLN A 91 34.10 -16.36 -5.29
CA GLN A 91 35.39 -15.68 -5.49
C GLN A 91 36.36 -16.44 -6.41
N VAL A 92 36.09 -17.72 -6.70
CA VAL A 92 36.84 -18.58 -7.62
C VAL A 92 35.87 -19.14 -8.64
N ASP A 93 36.19 -18.93 -9.92
CA ASP A 93 35.44 -19.43 -11.07
C ASP A 93 34.99 -20.89 -10.92
N ARG A 94 33.68 -21.11 -11.13
CA ARG A 94 33.00 -22.41 -11.07
C ARG A 94 32.12 -22.55 -12.31
N GLU A 95 32.27 -23.67 -13.02
CA GLU A 95 31.50 -23.96 -14.23
C GLU A 95 29.99 -23.92 -13.97
N GLY A 96 29.27 -23.15 -14.80
CA GLY A 96 27.81 -23.02 -14.76
C GLY A 96 27.27 -22.07 -13.69
N VAL A 97 28.15 -21.35 -12.99
CA VAL A 97 27.79 -20.27 -12.06
C VAL A 97 28.47 -18.99 -12.51
N ILE A 98 27.79 -17.88 -12.33
CA ILE A 98 28.32 -16.55 -12.63
C ILE A 98 29.59 -16.28 -11.82
N PHE A 99 30.64 -15.82 -12.49
CA PHE A 99 31.89 -15.39 -11.88
C PHE A 99 31.93 -13.86 -11.86
N PHE A 100 31.34 -13.30 -10.79
CA PHE A 100 31.13 -11.87 -10.64
C PHE A 100 32.29 -11.21 -9.87
N GLY A 101 32.83 -10.12 -10.42
CA GLY A 101 33.97 -9.38 -9.89
C GLY A 101 33.69 -7.89 -9.74
N MET A 102 34.73 -7.15 -9.38
CA MET A 102 34.71 -5.69 -9.33
C MET A 102 35.83 -5.11 -10.18
N ASN A 103 35.51 -4.07 -10.94
CA ASN A 103 36.44 -3.43 -11.86
C ASN A 103 36.41 -1.91 -11.74
N SER A 104 37.57 -1.32 -11.46
CA SER A 104 37.77 0.13 -11.40
C SER A 104 38.90 0.57 -12.34
N SER A 105 39.22 -0.25 -13.34
CA SER A 105 40.36 -0.04 -14.24
C SER A 105 40.21 1.22 -15.09
N SER A 106 38.99 1.73 -15.22
CA SER A 106 38.70 2.99 -15.89
C SER A 106 39.24 4.19 -15.10
N THR A 107 39.39 4.10 -13.77
CA THR A 107 39.88 5.20 -12.92
C THR A 107 41.39 5.44 -13.09
N PRO A 108 41.84 6.65 -13.48
CA PRO A 108 43.25 6.93 -13.66
C PRO A 108 44.06 6.85 -12.37
N GLN A 109 45.31 6.40 -12.47
CA GLN A 109 46.22 6.42 -11.33
C GLN A 109 46.48 7.87 -10.88
N GLY A 110 46.32 8.12 -9.58
CA GLY A 110 46.50 9.41 -8.94
C GLY A 110 45.21 10.22 -8.77
N THR A 111 44.05 9.67 -9.14
CA THR A 111 42.74 10.30 -8.95
C THR A 111 42.39 10.47 -7.47
N PHE A 112 42.41 9.37 -6.70
CA PHE A 112 42.12 9.38 -5.27
C PHE A 112 43.39 9.34 -4.39
N GLU A 113 43.28 9.81 -3.15
CA GLU A 113 44.32 9.62 -2.14
C GLU A 113 44.65 8.13 -1.99
N ARG A 114 45.95 7.80 -1.99
CA ARG A 114 46.44 6.41 -1.96
C ARG A 114 45.99 5.54 -3.14
N ASN A 115 45.37 6.10 -4.17
CA ASN A 115 44.77 5.40 -5.31
C ASN A 115 43.66 4.42 -4.91
N ARG A 116 42.81 4.79 -3.93
CA ARG A 116 41.70 3.95 -3.46
C ARG A 116 40.47 4.79 -3.12
N PHE A 117 39.30 4.19 -3.24
CA PHE A 117 38.01 4.69 -2.79
C PHE A 117 37.26 3.54 -2.09
N ASP A 118 36.25 3.85 -1.29
CA ASP A 118 35.40 2.86 -0.64
C ASP A 118 34.11 2.71 -1.46
N LEU A 119 33.69 1.47 -1.74
CA LEU A 119 32.33 1.16 -2.22
C LEU A 119 31.50 0.80 -0.99
N LEU A 120 30.39 1.50 -0.76
CA LEU A 120 29.51 1.29 0.39
C LEU A 120 28.22 0.62 -0.07
N LEU A 121 27.73 -0.30 0.75
CA LEU A 121 26.36 -0.78 0.67
C LEU A 121 25.45 0.28 1.30
N THR A 122 24.40 0.68 0.60
CA THR A 122 23.50 1.74 1.08
C THR A 122 22.06 1.27 1.23
N SER A 123 21.62 0.33 0.40
CA SER A 123 20.29 -0.28 0.50
C SER A 123 20.34 -1.74 0.03
N VAL A 124 19.47 -2.56 0.62
CA VAL A 124 19.17 -3.92 0.16
C VAL A 124 17.67 -4.09 0.30
N GLU A 125 17.00 -4.29 -0.82
CA GLU A 125 15.60 -4.71 -0.87
C GLU A 125 15.57 -6.11 -1.49
N GLY A 126 14.83 -7.04 -0.88
CA GLY A 126 14.74 -8.42 -1.33
C GLY A 126 14.34 -9.37 -0.20
N PRO A 127 14.08 -10.66 -0.51
CA PRO A 127 13.48 -11.61 0.44
C PRO A 127 14.46 -12.22 1.47
N GLY A 128 15.70 -11.71 1.55
CA GLY A 128 16.72 -12.18 2.49
C GLY A 128 17.89 -11.21 2.60
N ASP A 129 19.05 -11.72 3.05
CA ASP A 129 20.25 -10.92 3.29
C ASP A 129 21.22 -10.96 2.11
N PHE A 130 21.95 -9.85 1.90
CA PHE A 130 23.05 -9.71 0.97
C PHE A 130 24.39 -9.61 1.71
N LEU A 131 25.38 -10.42 1.31
CA LEU A 131 26.68 -10.49 1.96
C LEU A 131 27.84 -10.54 0.96
N THR A 132 28.96 -9.90 1.32
CA THR A 132 30.23 -10.07 0.60
C THR A 132 31.37 -10.48 1.51
N TRP A 133 32.23 -11.40 1.06
CA TRP A 133 33.40 -11.81 1.83
C TRP A 133 34.52 -12.44 0.99
N ILE A 134 35.73 -12.42 1.52
CA ILE A 134 36.89 -13.11 0.97
C ILE A 134 37.29 -14.27 1.89
N THR A 135 37.56 -15.44 1.29
CA THR A 135 38.17 -16.58 1.99
C THR A 135 39.64 -16.69 1.62
N GLY A 136 40.52 -16.37 2.56
CA GLY A 136 41.98 -16.46 2.40
C GLY A 136 42.52 -17.89 2.42
N GLY A 137 43.73 -18.10 1.88
CA GLY A 137 44.34 -19.43 1.70
C GLY A 137 44.66 -20.23 2.98
N ALA A 138 44.44 -19.67 4.17
CA ALA A 138 44.54 -20.36 5.46
C ALA A 138 43.17 -20.59 6.13
N GLY A 139 42.06 -20.30 5.44
CA GLY A 139 40.70 -20.37 5.96
C GLY A 139 40.28 -19.14 6.77
N SER A 140 41.03 -18.03 6.70
CA SER A 140 40.58 -16.75 7.28
C SER A 140 39.47 -16.16 6.43
N VAL A 141 38.40 -15.70 7.07
CA VAL A 141 37.30 -14.98 6.43
C VAL A 141 37.42 -13.49 6.75
N GLU A 142 37.26 -12.65 5.73
CA GLU A 142 37.16 -11.20 5.82
C GLU A 142 35.84 -10.80 5.19
N VAL A 143 34.90 -10.30 6.00
CA VAL A 143 33.57 -9.84 5.56
C VAL A 143 33.70 -8.39 5.12
N GLY A 144 33.16 -8.06 3.95
CA GLY A 144 33.15 -6.71 3.40
C GLY A 144 31.84 -5.99 3.68
N MET A 145 30.72 -6.63 3.35
CA MET A 145 29.36 -6.10 3.51
C MET A 145 28.46 -7.19 4.07
N ASN A 146 27.54 -6.82 4.94
CA ASN A 146 26.61 -7.72 5.58
C ASN A 146 25.31 -6.96 5.88
N SER A 147 24.24 -7.18 5.10
CA SER A 147 22.98 -6.51 5.41
C SER A 147 22.31 -7.03 6.70
N ARG A 148 22.70 -8.23 7.16
CA ARG A 148 22.06 -8.94 8.27
C ARG A 148 22.30 -8.30 9.64
N ASP A 149 23.42 -7.60 9.82
CA ASP A 149 23.73 -6.85 11.05
C ASP A 149 23.35 -5.36 10.97
N GLY A 150 22.54 -5.01 9.97
CA GLY A 150 22.13 -3.63 9.66
C GLY A 150 23.16 -2.92 8.80
N ILE A 151 22.69 -2.10 7.85
CA ILE A 151 23.58 -1.37 6.93
C ILE A 151 24.18 -0.16 7.65
N ASP A 152 25.50 -0.13 7.79
CA ASP A 152 26.24 1.00 8.33
C ASP A 152 27.55 1.29 7.59
N THR A 153 28.32 2.28 8.07
CA THR A 153 29.59 2.70 7.44
C THR A 153 30.71 1.64 7.43
N SER A 154 30.50 0.49 8.07
CA SER A 154 31.39 -0.65 8.04
C SER A 154 31.12 -1.59 6.87
N ASP A 155 29.93 -1.53 6.26
CA ASP A 155 29.55 -2.28 5.06
C ASP A 155 30.17 -1.69 3.80
N ARG A 156 31.46 -1.94 3.65
CA ARG A 156 32.23 -1.37 2.56
C ARG A 156 33.36 -2.25 2.07
N ILE A 157 33.71 -2.05 0.82
CA ILE A 157 34.85 -2.67 0.16
C ILE A 157 35.86 -1.58 -0.19
N ASP A 158 37.10 -1.75 0.25
CA ASP A 158 38.21 -0.85 -0.09
C ASP A 158 38.72 -1.16 -1.50
N VAL A 159 38.29 -0.36 -2.48
CA VAL A 159 38.52 -0.58 -3.92
C VAL A 159 39.85 0.06 -4.36
N PRO A 160 40.83 -0.72 -4.87
CA PRO A 160 41.99 -0.16 -5.54
C PRO A 160 41.56 0.54 -6.83
N ALA A 161 42.06 1.74 -7.12
CA ALA A 161 41.69 2.53 -8.30
C ALA A 161 42.95 3.03 -9.04
N PRO A 162 43.38 2.40 -10.15
CA PRO A 162 42.71 1.31 -10.85
C PRO A 162 42.92 -0.07 -10.20
N GLY A 163 41.93 -0.96 -10.36
CA GLY A 163 41.95 -2.32 -9.82
C GLY A 163 40.96 -3.28 -10.50
N HIS A 164 41.18 -4.57 -10.27
CA HIS A 164 40.27 -5.67 -10.63
C HIS A 164 40.47 -6.80 -9.63
N PHE A 165 39.38 -7.28 -9.01
CA PHE A 165 39.42 -8.36 -8.02
C PHE A 165 38.06 -9.07 -7.91
N HIS A 166 38.06 -10.23 -7.25
CA HIS A 166 36.88 -11.04 -6.99
C HIS A 166 36.78 -11.37 -5.52
N GLN A 167 35.53 -11.55 -5.08
CA GLN A 167 35.13 -11.96 -3.75
C GLN A 167 33.82 -12.76 -3.87
N ASN A 168 33.35 -13.34 -2.77
CA ASN A 168 32.07 -14.02 -2.78
C ASN A 168 30.95 -12.98 -2.62
N TRP A 169 29.86 -13.19 -3.35
CA TRP A 169 28.59 -12.47 -3.19
C TRP A 169 27.56 -13.51 -2.81
N GLY A 170 26.93 -13.36 -1.65
CA GLY A 170 26.01 -14.34 -1.07
C GLY A 170 24.64 -13.76 -0.81
N PHE A 171 23.62 -14.60 -1.01
CA PHE A 171 22.21 -14.30 -0.79
C PHE A 171 21.57 -15.43 0.02
N THR A 172 20.84 -15.11 1.09
CA THR A 172 20.31 -16.12 2.03
C THR A 172 18.91 -16.65 1.67
N SER A 173 18.25 -16.06 0.68
CA SER A 173 16.94 -16.50 0.18
C SER A 173 16.91 -16.44 -1.35
N PRO A 174 16.11 -17.28 -2.04
CA PRO A 174 15.81 -17.05 -3.44
C PRO A 174 14.92 -15.81 -3.61
N GLY A 175 14.95 -15.21 -4.79
CA GLY A 175 14.17 -14.03 -5.17
C GLY A 175 15.00 -12.94 -5.83
N THR A 176 14.32 -11.85 -6.18
CA THR A 176 14.90 -10.66 -6.78
C THR A 176 15.33 -9.69 -5.69
N TYR A 177 16.55 -9.16 -5.83
CA TYR A 177 17.16 -8.20 -4.92
C TYR A 177 17.53 -6.94 -5.66
N HIS A 178 17.25 -5.79 -5.03
CA HIS A 178 17.77 -4.48 -5.43
C HIS A 178 18.82 -4.07 -4.42
N VAL A 179 20.07 -3.98 -4.86
CA VAL A 179 21.22 -3.71 -3.99
C VAL A 179 21.83 -2.37 -4.38
N GLY A 180 21.67 -1.38 -3.51
CA GLY A 180 22.19 -0.03 -3.67
C GLY A 180 23.63 0.12 -3.21
N PHE A 181 24.43 0.79 -4.02
CA PHE A 181 25.81 1.14 -3.68
C PHE A 181 26.10 2.61 -3.91
N THR A 182 26.98 3.17 -3.07
CA THR A 182 27.62 4.47 -3.32
C THR A 182 29.15 4.32 -3.36
N GLY A 183 29.80 5.13 -4.18
CA GLY A 183 31.25 5.26 -4.21
C GLY A 183 31.69 6.50 -3.44
N GLU A 184 32.62 6.37 -2.50
CA GLU A 184 33.19 7.50 -1.77
C GLU A 184 34.72 7.53 -1.81
N GLY A 185 35.31 8.68 -2.13
CA GLY A 185 36.76 8.81 -2.18
C GLY A 185 37.26 10.23 -2.00
N ILE A 186 38.42 10.39 -1.37
CA ILE A 186 39.07 11.70 -1.25
C ILE A 186 39.94 11.91 -2.49
N LEU A 187 39.60 12.91 -3.32
CA LEU A 187 40.38 13.25 -4.50
C LEU A 187 41.79 13.75 -4.14
N ALA A 188 42.79 13.36 -4.93
CA ALA A 188 44.18 13.65 -4.64
C ALA A 188 44.46 15.18 -4.59
N GLY A 189 44.92 15.65 -3.43
CA GLY A 189 45.20 17.07 -3.22
C GLY A 189 43.97 17.89 -2.79
N GLN A 190 42.83 17.24 -2.60
CA GLN A 190 41.64 17.79 -1.94
C GLN A 190 41.53 17.24 -0.52
N SER A 191 40.61 17.79 0.27
CA SER A 191 40.34 17.33 1.65
C SER A 191 38.88 16.97 1.90
N ALA A 192 38.00 17.27 0.95
CA ALA A 192 36.60 16.87 0.99
C ALA A 192 36.46 15.47 0.38
N LEU A 193 35.47 14.74 0.87
CA LEU A 193 35.01 13.48 0.30
C LEU A 193 34.20 13.80 -0.96
N ASP A 194 34.45 13.05 -2.01
CA ASP A 194 33.63 13.03 -3.23
C ASP A 194 32.80 11.75 -3.16
N VAL A 195 31.48 11.88 -3.30
CA VAL A 195 30.50 10.80 -3.11
C VAL A 195 29.62 10.76 -4.35
N SER A 196 29.39 9.58 -4.91
CA SER A 196 28.44 9.39 -6.00
C SER A 196 27.00 9.42 -5.51
N ASP A 197 26.06 9.60 -6.43
CA ASP A 197 24.67 9.18 -6.18
C ASP A 197 24.62 7.66 -5.97
N GLU A 198 23.55 7.19 -5.31
CA GLU A 198 23.31 5.77 -5.15
C GLU A 198 23.01 5.12 -6.50
N GLN A 199 23.52 3.90 -6.69
CA GLN A 199 23.27 3.09 -7.87
C GLN A 199 22.74 1.74 -7.43
N VAL A 200 21.55 1.39 -7.90
CA VAL A 200 20.82 0.19 -7.47
C VAL A 200 20.91 -0.90 -8.53
N TYR A 201 21.46 -2.06 -8.18
CA TYR A 201 21.64 -3.18 -9.09
C TYR A 201 20.67 -4.32 -8.77
N ARG A 202 20.10 -4.92 -9.81
CA ARG A 202 19.17 -6.06 -9.69
C ARG A 202 19.91 -7.41 -9.74
N PHE A 203 19.67 -8.26 -8.74
CA PHE A 203 20.11 -9.64 -8.71
C PHE A 203 18.91 -10.57 -8.68
N ALA A 204 18.89 -11.63 -9.49
CA ALA A 204 17.84 -12.65 -9.48
C ALA A 204 18.39 -13.99 -9.00
N VAL A 205 18.02 -14.38 -7.78
CA VAL A 205 18.49 -15.58 -7.09
C VAL A 205 17.46 -16.69 -7.24
N ASN A 206 17.73 -17.66 -8.11
CA ASN A 206 16.87 -18.80 -8.40
C ASN A 206 15.37 -18.46 -8.62
N VAL A 207 15.13 -17.39 -9.38
CA VAL A 207 13.80 -16.88 -9.73
C VAL A 207 13.26 -17.57 -10.98
N PHE A 208 12.03 -18.07 -10.88
CA PHE A 208 11.26 -18.63 -11.99
C PHE A 208 10.18 -17.62 -12.40
N ASP A 209 10.39 -17.00 -13.55
CA ASP A 209 9.56 -15.90 -14.09
C ASP A 209 8.79 -16.29 -15.36
N ARG A 210 9.06 -17.49 -15.91
CA ARG A 210 8.49 -17.98 -17.17
C ARG A 210 8.60 -19.50 -17.26
N GLY A 211 7.89 -20.07 -18.23
CA GLY A 211 7.88 -21.51 -18.48
C GLY A 211 6.91 -22.26 -17.56
N GLU A 212 6.80 -23.56 -17.77
CA GLU A 212 5.94 -24.46 -17.00
C GLU A 212 6.70 -24.96 -15.76
N LEU A 213 6.09 -24.79 -14.59
CA LEU A 213 6.59 -25.27 -13.31
C LEU A 213 5.40 -25.78 -12.51
N ASP A 214 5.52 -26.99 -11.96
CA ASP A 214 4.39 -27.62 -11.26
C ASP A 214 4.68 -27.80 -9.78
N MET A 215 3.71 -27.47 -8.92
CA MET A 215 3.71 -27.90 -7.53
C MET A 215 3.34 -29.39 -7.49
N GLU A 216 4.33 -30.25 -7.28
CA GLU A 216 4.12 -31.70 -7.20
C GLU A 216 3.67 -32.08 -5.80
N VAL A 217 2.53 -32.77 -5.72
CA VAL A 217 2.00 -33.39 -4.50
C VAL A 217 2.25 -34.87 -4.59
N ALA A 218 3.34 -35.34 -3.96
CA ALA A 218 3.80 -36.72 -4.03
C ALA A 218 3.53 -37.50 -2.73
N TYR A 219 3.31 -38.81 -2.87
CA TYR A 219 3.20 -39.73 -1.73
C TYR A 219 3.81 -41.10 -2.07
N GLU A 220 5.05 -41.34 -1.64
CA GLU A 220 5.78 -42.58 -1.84
C GLU A 220 6.26 -43.17 -0.49
N ASP A 221 6.24 -44.51 -0.38
CA ASP A 221 6.75 -45.25 0.78
C ASP A 221 6.19 -44.85 2.17
N GLY A 222 5.08 -44.11 2.19
CA GLY A 222 4.38 -43.67 3.39
C GLY A 222 4.68 -42.22 3.81
N GLU A 223 5.51 -41.51 3.06
CA GLU A 223 5.91 -40.12 3.31
C GLU A 223 5.29 -39.20 2.24
N TRP A 224 5.00 -37.96 2.63
CA TRP A 224 4.57 -36.90 1.71
C TRP A 224 5.76 -36.10 1.22
N GLU A 225 5.68 -35.59 0.01
CA GLU A 225 6.64 -34.64 -0.55
C GLU A 225 5.86 -33.56 -1.32
N LEU A 226 6.20 -32.29 -1.04
CA LEU A 226 5.68 -31.12 -1.75
C LEU A 226 6.89 -30.35 -2.29
N VAL A 227 7.09 -30.41 -3.60
CA VAL A 227 8.24 -29.81 -4.29
C VAL A 227 7.78 -29.12 -5.57
N LEU A 228 8.67 -28.35 -6.19
CA LEU A 228 8.47 -27.76 -7.51
C LEU A 228 9.15 -28.66 -8.56
N LEU A 229 8.42 -29.02 -9.61
CA LEU A 229 8.94 -29.78 -10.74
C LEU A 229 9.13 -28.87 -11.95
N ASP A 230 10.40 -28.70 -12.35
CA ASP A 230 10.76 -28.13 -13.65
C ASP A 230 10.59 -29.21 -14.72
N GLU A 231 9.42 -29.19 -15.38
CA GLU A 231 9.00 -30.12 -16.43
C GLU A 231 10.00 -30.21 -17.58
N VAL A 232 10.63 -29.09 -17.95
CA VAL A 232 11.56 -29.05 -19.09
C VAL A 232 12.86 -29.79 -18.77
N ASN A 233 13.32 -29.68 -17.54
CA ASN A 233 14.59 -30.27 -17.10
C ASN A 233 14.42 -31.58 -16.32
N GLU A 234 13.18 -32.03 -16.09
CA GLU A 234 12.80 -33.18 -15.26
C GLU A 234 13.50 -33.09 -13.89
N LYS A 235 13.37 -31.94 -13.24
CA LYS A 235 14.10 -31.65 -12.00
C LYS A 235 13.19 -31.11 -10.90
N GLU A 236 13.22 -31.80 -9.77
CA GLU A 236 12.64 -31.33 -8.50
C GLU A 236 13.50 -30.25 -7.83
N ILE A 237 12.81 -29.29 -7.23
CA ILE A 237 13.34 -28.15 -6.49
C ILE A 237 12.52 -28.04 -5.21
N GLU A 238 13.18 -27.95 -4.06
CA GLU A 238 12.46 -27.76 -2.79
C GLU A 238 11.69 -26.43 -2.82
N ALA A 239 10.49 -26.40 -2.24
CA ALA A 239 9.61 -25.24 -2.29
C ALA A 239 10.25 -23.93 -1.81
N GLY A 240 11.09 -23.99 -0.77
CA GLY A 240 11.81 -22.84 -0.21
C GLY A 240 13.09 -22.43 -0.94
N ASP A 241 13.48 -23.13 -2.00
CA ASP A 241 14.70 -22.85 -2.75
C ASP A 241 14.46 -22.10 -4.06
N ALA A 242 13.21 -21.82 -4.42
CA ALA A 242 12.84 -21.04 -5.60
C ALA A 242 11.88 -19.92 -5.26
N ALA A 243 12.01 -18.80 -5.99
CA ALA A 243 11.02 -17.73 -5.97
C ALA A 243 10.14 -17.81 -7.23
N LEU A 244 8.83 -17.83 -7.02
CA LEU A 244 7.81 -17.84 -8.07
C LEU A 244 7.42 -16.40 -8.40
N HIS A 245 7.77 -15.94 -9.59
CA HIS A 245 7.66 -14.53 -9.94
C HIS A 245 6.36 -14.21 -10.68
N ALA A 246 5.56 -13.33 -10.09
CA ALA A 246 4.41 -12.68 -10.70
C ALA A 246 4.74 -11.20 -10.97
N GLY A 247 5.41 -10.95 -12.10
CA GLY A 247 5.83 -9.60 -12.48
C GLY A 247 4.70 -8.70 -12.98
N PRO A 248 5.03 -7.47 -13.42
CA PRO A 248 4.05 -6.49 -13.90
C PRO A 248 3.15 -7.00 -15.04
N SER A 249 3.65 -7.93 -15.86
CA SER A 249 2.86 -8.58 -16.92
C SER A 249 1.68 -9.40 -16.40
N THR A 250 1.65 -9.77 -15.11
CA THR A 250 0.56 -10.49 -14.46
C THR A 250 -0.57 -9.58 -13.96
N TRP A 251 -0.32 -8.26 -13.92
CA TRP A 251 -1.27 -7.27 -13.45
C TRP A 251 -2.53 -7.20 -14.33
N GLN A 252 -3.67 -7.06 -13.67
CA GLN A 252 -4.99 -6.84 -14.24
C GLN A 252 -5.80 -5.94 -13.29
N ALA A 253 -6.89 -5.37 -13.80
CA ALA A 253 -7.92 -4.77 -12.96
C ALA A 253 -9.00 -5.80 -12.62
N VAL A 254 -9.47 -5.81 -11.37
CA VAL A 254 -10.57 -6.69 -10.93
C VAL A 254 -11.80 -6.43 -11.81
N PRO A 255 -12.40 -7.46 -12.43
CA PRO A 255 -13.55 -7.30 -13.31
C PRO A 255 -14.78 -6.74 -12.57
N SER A 256 -15.59 -5.95 -13.28
CA SER A 256 -16.90 -5.49 -12.77
C SER A 256 -17.97 -6.58 -12.69
N ASP A 257 -17.68 -7.80 -13.13
CA ASP A 257 -18.57 -8.95 -12.95
C ASP A 257 -18.58 -9.35 -11.46
N PRO A 258 -19.73 -9.29 -10.77
CA PRO A 258 -19.82 -9.63 -9.34
C PRO A 258 -19.35 -11.05 -9.00
N ALA A 259 -19.25 -11.96 -9.99
CA ALA A 259 -18.69 -13.29 -9.77
C ALA A 259 -17.21 -13.26 -9.35
N PHE A 260 -16.48 -12.19 -9.67
CA PHE A 260 -15.08 -11.98 -9.31
C PHE A 260 -14.89 -11.06 -8.10
N GLY A 261 -15.97 -10.64 -7.42
CA GLY A 261 -15.89 -9.73 -6.28
C GLY A 261 -15.15 -10.27 -5.06
N PHE A 262 -14.79 -11.57 -5.05
CA PHE A 262 -13.89 -12.15 -4.05
C PHE A 262 -12.44 -11.70 -4.24
N LEU A 263 -12.06 -11.17 -5.41
CA LEU A 263 -10.72 -10.66 -5.69
C LEU A 263 -10.51 -9.21 -5.24
N GLY A 264 -11.57 -8.53 -4.77
CA GLY A 264 -11.58 -7.10 -4.44
C GLY A 264 -12.71 -6.33 -5.12
N ASN A 265 -12.65 -5.00 -5.06
CA ASN A 265 -13.60 -4.12 -5.73
C ASN A 265 -13.29 -4.00 -7.23
N PRO A 266 -14.29 -3.79 -8.10
CA PRO A 266 -14.05 -3.55 -9.52
C PRO A 266 -13.08 -2.38 -9.75
N GLY A 267 -12.01 -2.64 -10.51
CA GLY A 267 -10.96 -1.64 -10.78
C GLY A 267 -9.72 -1.79 -9.90
N ASP A 268 -9.81 -2.49 -8.77
CA ASP A 268 -8.66 -2.76 -7.90
C ASP A 268 -7.58 -3.53 -8.68
N SER A 269 -6.32 -3.35 -8.29
CA SER A 269 -5.21 -4.09 -8.89
C SER A 269 -5.23 -5.54 -8.41
N ILE A 270 -5.02 -6.47 -9.34
CA ILE A 270 -4.85 -7.90 -9.03
C ILE A 270 -3.75 -8.48 -9.92
N TYR A 271 -2.89 -9.33 -9.34
CA TYR A 271 -1.75 -9.94 -10.01
C TYR A 271 -2.03 -11.43 -10.20
N ILE A 272 -2.17 -11.89 -11.44
CA ILE A 272 -2.65 -13.25 -11.72
C ILE A 272 -1.63 -14.03 -12.54
N LEU A 273 -1.08 -15.10 -11.95
CA LEU A 273 -0.47 -16.19 -12.72
C LEU A 273 -1.61 -17.02 -13.33
N PRO A 274 -1.75 -17.03 -14.66
CA PRO A 274 -2.98 -17.48 -15.31
C PRO A 274 -3.05 -19.01 -15.43
N GLN A 275 -4.28 -19.54 -15.36
CA GLN A 275 -4.57 -20.97 -15.60
C GLN A 275 -4.30 -21.42 -17.05
N ASP A 276 -4.16 -20.47 -17.98
CA ASP A 276 -3.85 -20.71 -19.40
C ASP A 276 -2.46 -20.14 -19.68
N GLU A 277 -1.60 -20.92 -20.34
CA GLU A 277 -0.24 -20.53 -20.68
C GLU A 277 -0.19 -19.19 -21.45
N LYS A 278 0.63 -18.26 -20.96
CA LYS A 278 0.91 -16.96 -21.59
C LYS A 278 2.41 -16.82 -21.81
N GLU A 279 2.77 -16.29 -22.98
CA GLU A 279 4.17 -15.98 -23.29
C GLU A 279 4.70 -14.94 -22.30
N GLY A 280 5.90 -15.16 -21.76
CA GLY A 280 6.56 -14.25 -20.82
C GLY A 280 6.03 -14.30 -19.37
N ILE A 281 5.09 -15.18 -19.05
CA ILE A 281 4.56 -15.35 -17.68
C ILE A 281 4.83 -16.78 -17.20
N LEU A 282 5.14 -16.94 -15.91
CA LEU A 282 5.26 -18.25 -15.27
C LEU A 282 3.92 -19.01 -15.37
N PHE A 283 3.98 -20.23 -15.89
CA PHE A 283 2.83 -21.12 -16.00
C PHE A 283 2.87 -22.15 -14.88
N LEU A 284 2.20 -21.83 -13.77
CA LEU A 284 2.26 -22.60 -12.53
C LEU A 284 1.14 -23.65 -12.47
N GLY A 285 1.49 -24.92 -12.40
CA GLY A 285 0.55 -26.04 -12.26
C GLY A 285 0.52 -26.66 -10.86
N ILE A 286 -0.47 -27.52 -10.65
CA ILE A 286 -0.57 -28.42 -9.49
C ILE A 286 -0.72 -29.83 -10.02
N ALA A 287 0.20 -30.70 -9.62
CA ALA A 287 0.30 -32.09 -10.07
C ALA A 287 0.27 -33.06 -8.88
N GLY A 288 -0.25 -34.26 -9.13
CA GLY A 288 -0.23 -35.36 -8.17
C GLY A 288 0.02 -36.67 -8.88
N ASP A 289 0.88 -36.63 -9.90
CA ASP A 289 1.14 -37.76 -10.79
C ASP A 289 2.13 -38.77 -10.20
N GLU A 290 2.87 -38.35 -9.17
CA GLU A 290 3.73 -39.19 -8.33
C GLU A 290 2.98 -39.96 -7.22
N ILE A 291 1.65 -39.82 -7.13
CA ILE A 291 0.83 -40.64 -6.23
C ILE A 291 0.41 -41.93 -6.93
N GLU A 292 0.69 -43.09 -6.33
CA GLU A 292 0.24 -44.38 -6.88
C GLU A 292 -1.30 -44.55 -6.79
N SER A 293 -1.96 -44.87 -7.90
CA SER A 293 -3.41 -45.17 -7.92
C SER A 293 -3.76 -46.34 -6.99
N GLY A 294 -4.82 -46.17 -6.22
CA GLY A 294 -5.32 -47.13 -5.24
C GLY A 294 -4.72 -46.97 -3.84
N VAL A 295 -3.89 -45.95 -3.58
CA VAL A 295 -3.37 -45.61 -2.25
C VAL A 295 -4.42 -44.86 -1.42
N PHE A 296 -5.05 -43.83 -1.99
CA PHE A 296 -6.06 -43.00 -1.33
C PHE A 296 -7.50 -43.37 -1.76
N GLU A 297 -8.47 -43.08 -0.89
CA GLU A 297 -9.89 -43.28 -1.19
C GLU A 297 -10.30 -42.44 -2.40
N ASN A 298 -10.91 -43.09 -3.39
CA ASN A 298 -11.35 -42.49 -4.65
C ASN A 298 -10.24 -41.86 -5.50
N ASP A 299 -8.97 -42.20 -5.26
CA ASP A 299 -7.82 -41.62 -5.99
C ASP A 299 -7.82 -40.08 -5.94
N GLN A 300 -8.09 -39.52 -4.74
CA GLN A 300 -8.17 -38.08 -4.51
C GLN A 300 -7.49 -37.69 -3.19
N VAL A 301 -6.77 -36.57 -3.22
CA VAL A 301 -6.16 -35.91 -2.06
C VAL A 301 -6.50 -34.41 -2.11
N SER A 302 -6.21 -33.66 -1.05
CA SER A 302 -6.42 -32.21 -0.97
C SER A 302 -5.09 -31.50 -0.71
N LEU A 303 -4.79 -30.48 -1.52
CA LEU A 303 -3.80 -29.45 -1.20
C LEU A 303 -4.51 -28.34 -0.43
N ASN A 304 -4.06 -28.02 0.77
CA ASN A 304 -4.76 -27.12 1.69
C ASN A 304 -3.88 -25.91 1.95
N LEU A 305 -4.46 -24.72 1.92
CA LEU A 305 -3.82 -23.50 2.36
C LEU A 305 -3.69 -23.55 3.89
N SER A 306 -2.51 -23.27 4.43
CA SER A 306 -2.25 -23.27 5.87
C SER A 306 -1.90 -21.89 6.40
N THR A 307 -1.03 -21.16 5.70
CA THR A 307 -0.59 -19.82 6.09
C THR A 307 -0.37 -18.95 4.85
N VAL A 308 -0.57 -17.65 5.00
CA VAL A 308 -0.21 -16.65 4.00
C VAL A 308 0.45 -15.50 4.75
N GLU A 309 1.75 -15.33 4.55
CA GLU A 309 2.48 -14.16 5.00
C GLU A 309 2.74 -13.30 3.78
N GLY A 310 2.32 -12.04 3.79
CA GLY A 310 2.55 -11.12 2.68
C GLY A 310 1.63 -9.89 2.75
N PRO A 311 1.84 -8.89 1.87
CA PRO A 311 1.16 -7.59 1.94
C PRO A 311 -0.30 -7.59 1.46
N GLY A 312 -0.90 -8.75 1.23
CA GLY A 312 -2.26 -8.87 0.72
C GLY A 312 -2.78 -10.29 0.76
N SER A 313 -3.90 -10.54 0.09
CA SER A 313 -4.54 -11.85 0.04
C SER A 313 -4.06 -12.69 -1.13
N VAL A 314 -4.06 -14.01 -0.95
CA VAL A 314 -3.75 -15.02 -1.96
C VAL A 314 -5.03 -15.77 -2.31
N TYR A 315 -5.27 -15.93 -3.61
CA TYR A 315 -6.42 -16.66 -4.14
C TYR A 315 -5.97 -17.75 -5.09
N LEU A 316 -6.69 -18.88 -5.04
CA LEU A 316 -6.58 -19.94 -6.03
C LEU A 316 -7.96 -20.19 -6.60
N TYR A 317 -8.13 -20.03 -7.90
CA TYR A 317 -9.42 -20.25 -8.53
C TYR A 317 -9.28 -20.72 -9.99
N SER A 318 -10.34 -21.29 -10.53
CA SER A 318 -10.41 -21.66 -11.95
C SER A 318 -11.61 -20.99 -12.60
N THR A 319 -11.49 -20.68 -13.89
CA THR A 319 -12.54 -20.10 -14.70
C THR A 319 -12.97 -21.13 -15.74
N ASP A 320 -14.26 -21.41 -15.80
CA ASP A 320 -14.81 -22.36 -16.78
C ASP A 320 -14.83 -21.77 -18.21
N ALA A 321 -15.19 -22.59 -19.20
CA ALA A 321 -15.23 -22.16 -20.60
C ALA A 321 -16.25 -21.04 -20.91
N PHE A 322 -17.09 -20.65 -19.95
CA PHE A 322 -18.06 -19.57 -20.05
C PHE A 322 -17.66 -18.33 -19.22
N GLY A 323 -16.50 -18.35 -18.55
CA GLY A 323 -16.02 -17.23 -17.74
C GLY A 323 -16.46 -17.27 -16.28
N THR A 324 -17.07 -18.36 -15.79
CA THR A 324 -17.54 -18.43 -14.39
C THR A 324 -16.41 -18.92 -13.47
N PRO A 325 -16.04 -18.17 -12.42
CA PRO A 325 -15.02 -18.58 -11.48
C PRO A 325 -15.52 -19.65 -10.50
N SER A 326 -14.61 -20.53 -10.09
CA SER A 326 -14.73 -21.48 -8.99
C SER A 326 -13.52 -21.28 -8.07
N LYS A 327 -13.78 -20.75 -6.88
CA LYS A 327 -12.80 -20.42 -5.83
C LYS A 327 -12.37 -21.68 -5.07
N TYR A 328 -11.09 -21.78 -4.74
CA TYR A 328 -10.50 -22.86 -3.94
C TYR A 328 -9.76 -22.33 -2.72
N PHE A 329 -8.98 -21.25 -2.87
CA PHE A 329 -8.40 -20.49 -1.77
C PHE A 329 -8.89 -19.05 -1.80
N ASP A 330 -9.13 -18.49 -0.63
CA ASP A 330 -9.36 -17.06 -0.40
C ASP A 330 -8.82 -16.67 0.97
N SER A 331 -7.56 -16.24 1.04
CA SER A 331 -7.03 -15.83 2.34
C SER A 331 -7.63 -14.50 2.84
N GLY A 332 -8.42 -13.79 2.03
CA GLY A 332 -9.06 -12.53 2.42
C GLY A 332 -10.32 -12.72 3.26
N ASP A 333 -10.90 -13.93 3.31
CA ASP A 333 -11.99 -14.29 4.22
C ASP A 333 -11.54 -15.15 5.42
N GLY A 334 -10.22 -15.21 5.66
CA GLY A 334 -9.58 -16.02 6.69
C GLY A 334 -9.26 -17.44 6.22
N ILE A 335 -8.19 -18.06 6.73
CA ILE A 335 -7.80 -19.42 6.32
C ILE A 335 -8.63 -20.47 7.08
N SER A 336 -9.38 -21.28 6.35
CA SER A 336 -10.32 -22.24 6.91
C SER A 336 -10.17 -23.64 6.29
N ALA A 337 -11.00 -24.59 6.74
CA ALA A 337 -11.09 -25.92 6.11
C ALA A 337 -11.74 -25.90 4.71
N GLU A 338 -12.30 -24.76 4.28
CA GLU A 338 -12.83 -24.58 2.93
C GLU A 338 -11.71 -24.26 1.91
N ASP A 339 -10.56 -23.77 2.38
CA ASP A 339 -9.39 -23.41 1.57
C ASP A 339 -8.56 -24.62 1.14
N GLN A 340 -9.18 -25.44 0.29
CA GLN A 340 -8.57 -26.65 -0.24
C GLN A 340 -8.82 -26.82 -1.74
N PHE A 341 -7.76 -27.24 -2.44
CA PHE A 341 -7.80 -27.64 -3.83
C PHE A 341 -7.79 -29.18 -3.94
N PRO A 342 -8.78 -29.79 -4.61
CA PRO A 342 -8.81 -31.23 -4.82
C PRO A 342 -7.80 -31.67 -5.89
N VAL A 343 -6.75 -32.38 -5.47
CA VAL A 343 -5.74 -32.96 -6.37
C VAL A 343 -6.16 -34.37 -6.76
N SER A 344 -6.21 -34.64 -8.06
CA SER A 344 -6.49 -35.98 -8.59
C SER A 344 -5.21 -36.79 -8.65
N VAL A 345 -5.23 -38.02 -8.12
CA VAL A 345 -4.09 -38.94 -8.20
C VAL A 345 -3.80 -39.31 -9.66
N GLY A 346 -2.56 -39.18 -10.11
CA GLY A 346 -2.18 -39.34 -11.52
C GLY A 346 -2.59 -38.16 -12.40
N GLY A 347 -3.03 -37.05 -11.80
CA GLY A 347 -3.59 -35.88 -12.47
C GLY A 347 -2.65 -34.68 -12.43
N HIS A 348 -2.89 -33.77 -13.37
CA HIS A 348 -2.20 -32.49 -13.49
C HIS A 348 -3.22 -31.45 -14.00
N SER A 349 -3.24 -30.26 -13.40
CA SER A 349 -4.03 -29.12 -13.84
C SER A 349 -3.40 -27.77 -13.48
N HIS A 350 -3.82 -26.72 -14.18
CA HIS A 350 -3.44 -25.34 -13.87
C HIS A 350 -4.64 -24.53 -13.40
N GLN A 351 -4.38 -23.62 -12.46
CA GLN A 351 -5.35 -22.72 -11.84
C GLN A 351 -4.80 -21.29 -11.91
N ASN A 352 -5.68 -20.31 -11.69
CA ASN A 352 -5.25 -18.94 -11.49
C ASN A 352 -4.78 -18.79 -10.05
N TRP A 353 -3.52 -18.43 -9.87
CA TRP A 353 -3.00 -17.92 -8.61
C TRP A 353 -3.06 -16.40 -8.66
N ALA A 354 -3.74 -15.77 -7.70
CA ALA A 354 -3.92 -14.33 -7.68
C ALA A 354 -3.48 -13.71 -6.35
N PHE A 355 -2.96 -12.48 -6.43
CA PHE A 355 -2.46 -11.71 -5.30
C PHE A 355 -3.06 -10.30 -5.33
N SER A 356 -3.54 -9.79 -4.20
CA SER A 356 -4.18 -8.45 -4.13
C SER A 356 -3.20 -7.28 -4.08
N SER A 357 -1.93 -7.54 -3.72
CA SER A 357 -0.91 -6.50 -3.52
C SER A 357 0.45 -6.94 -4.09
N PRO A 358 1.30 -6.02 -4.55
CA PRO A 358 2.71 -6.32 -4.78
C PRO A 358 3.45 -6.61 -3.48
N GLY A 359 4.42 -7.52 -3.54
CA GLY A 359 5.44 -7.77 -2.53
C GLY A 359 5.81 -9.25 -2.46
N ILE A 360 6.48 -9.63 -1.37
CA ILE A 360 6.95 -11.00 -1.16
C ILE A 360 5.91 -11.76 -0.33
N TYR A 361 5.54 -12.96 -0.79
CA TYR A 361 4.60 -13.84 -0.12
C TYR A 361 5.25 -15.16 0.27
N ARG A 362 5.00 -15.62 1.50
CA ARG A 362 5.26 -17.01 1.95
C ARG A 362 3.92 -17.70 2.10
N VAL A 363 3.67 -18.64 1.20
CA VAL A 363 2.40 -19.38 1.14
C VAL A 363 2.65 -20.78 1.69
N GLY A 364 2.14 -21.04 2.89
CA GLY A 364 2.17 -22.36 3.52
C GLY A 364 1.09 -23.26 2.94
N LEU A 365 1.49 -24.44 2.47
CA LEU A 365 0.60 -25.47 1.95
C LEU A 365 0.87 -26.81 2.63
N ASN A 366 -0.18 -27.61 2.82
CA ASN A 366 -0.04 -29.01 3.21
C ASN A 366 -0.94 -29.92 2.39
N ALA A 367 -0.51 -31.16 2.18
CA ALA A 367 -1.30 -32.19 1.53
C ALA A 367 -2.03 -33.05 2.57
N SER A 368 -3.27 -33.45 2.28
CA SER A 368 -4.04 -34.35 3.13
C SER A 368 -4.90 -35.33 2.33
N GLY A 369 -5.17 -36.51 2.92
CA GLY A 369 -5.98 -37.54 2.27
C GLY A 369 -6.37 -38.68 3.20
N VAL A 370 -7.29 -39.53 2.77
CA VAL A 370 -7.69 -40.75 3.48
C VAL A 370 -7.21 -41.97 2.70
N LEU A 371 -6.36 -42.80 3.30
CA LEU A 371 -5.89 -44.05 2.70
C LEU A 371 -7.04 -45.04 2.53
N VAL A 372 -6.92 -45.98 1.57
CA VAL A 372 -7.95 -47.01 1.29
C VAL A 372 -8.30 -47.93 2.48
N ASP A 373 -7.49 -47.93 3.54
CA ASP A 373 -7.78 -48.65 4.78
C ASP A 373 -8.55 -47.82 5.83
N GLY A 374 -8.87 -46.56 5.50
CA GLY A 374 -9.61 -45.59 6.29
C GLY A 374 -8.74 -44.70 7.19
N THR A 375 -7.42 -44.77 7.09
CA THR A 375 -6.48 -43.94 7.87
C THR A 375 -6.30 -42.57 7.22
N SER A 376 -6.50 -41.48 7.97
CA SER A 376 -6.14 -40.14 7.50
C SER A 376 -4.63 -39.91 7.55
N ALA A 377 -4.09 -39.31 6.50
CA ALA A 377 -2.70 -38.86 6.39
C ALA A 377 -2.68 -37.36 6.04
N LYS A 378 -1.72 -36.63 6.61
CA LYS A 378 -1.48 -35.21 6.37
C LYS A 378 0.04 -34.97 6.34
N SER A 379 0.54 -34.12 5.46
CA SER A 379 1.93 -33.67 5.45
C SER A 379 2.18 -32.63 6.54
N ASP A 380 3.45 -32.31 6.77
CA ASP A 380 3.83 -31.07 7.43
C ASP A 380 3.57 -29.88 6.48
N ASP A 381 3.55 -28.65 7.02
CA ASP A 381 3.39 -27.44 6.21
C ASP A 381 4.68 -27.15 5.43
N THR A 382 4.52 -26.79 4.15
CA THR A 382 5.58 -26.49 3.21
C THR A 382 5.38 -25.08 2.66
N VAL A 383 6.40 -24.22 2.79
CA VAL A 383 6.32 -22.81 2.39
C VAL A 383 6.84 -22.61 0.98
N PHE A 384 6.02 -22.00 0.13
CA PHE A 384 6.37 -21.56 -1.22
C PHE A 384 6.56 -20.04 -1.23
N LEU A 385 7.64 -19.58 -1.84
CA LEU A 385 7.95 -18.17 -1.96
C LEU A 385 7.43 -17.61 -3.29
N PHE A 386 6.54 -16.62 -3.22
CA PHE A 386 6.15 -15.83 -4.38
C PHE A 386 6.72 -14.41 -4.26
N GLU A 387 7.12 -13.84 -5.38
CA GLU A 387 7.41 -12.41 -5.49
C GLU A 387 6.46 -11.78 -6.51
N VAL A 388 5.74 -10.75 -6.08
CA VAL A 388 4.70 -10.09 -6.86
C VAL A 388 5.13 -8.65 -7.08
N PHE A 389 5.35 -8.23 -8.32
CA PHE A 389 5.77 -6.85 -8.63
C PHE A 389 4.71 -6.11 -9.41
N GLY A 390 4.39 -4.90 -8.94
CA GLY A 390 3.46 -3.98 -9.56
C GLY A 390 4.04 -3.31 -10.81
N PRO A 391 3.22 -3.00 -11.82
CA PRO A 391 3.63 -2.08 -12.87
C PRO A 391 3.78 -0.67 -12.30
N THR A 392 4.57 0.14 -12.98
CA THR A 392 4.51 1.59 -12.86
C THR A 392 3.27 2.08 -13.61
N ILE A 393 2.36 2.76 -12.91
CA ILE A 393 1.12 3.27 -13.48
C ILE A 393 1.26 4.79 -13.73
N PHE A 394 0.99 5.24 -14.94
CA PHE A 394 1.02 6.65 -15.35
C PHE A 394 -0.36 7.11 -15.80
N GLY A 395 -0.99 8.04 -15.06
CA GLY A 395 -2.34 8.54 -15.35
C GLY A 395 -2.46 10.04 -15.65
N ALA A 396 -1.41 10.81 -15.36
CA ALA A 396 -1.34 12.25 -15.56
C ALA A 396 0.12 12.66 -15.88
N GLY A 397 0.33 13.92 -16.27
CA GLY A 397 1.63 14.43 -16.70
C GLY A 397 1.98 14.04 -18.14
N GLU A 398 3.21 14.29 -18.55
CA GLU A 398 3.75 13.97 -19.88
C GLU A 398 4.52 12.65 -19.84
N LEU A 399 4.21 11.75 -20.77
CA LEU A 399 4.86 10.47 -20.95
C LEU A 399 5.05 10.25 -22.44
N ASP A 400 6.26 9.91 -22.86
CA ASP A 400 6.53 9.63 -24.27
C ASP A 400 6.80 8.15 -24.50
N LEU A 401 6.21 7.59 -25.55
CA LEU A 401 6.64 6.30 -26.08
C LEU A 401 7.93 6.54 -26.87
N GLU A 402 9.08 6.34 -26.23
CA GLU A 402 10.39 6.58 -26.83
C GLU A 402 10.73 5.46 -27.82
N VAL A 403 11.19 5.89 -28.99
CA VAL A 403 11.68 5.02 -30.06
C VAL A 403 13.17 5.31 -30.24
N ALA A 404 14.00 4.63 -29.47
CA ALA A 404 15.44 4.84 -29.47
C ALA A 404 16.18 3.84 -30.37
N TYR A 405 17.34 4.27 -30.89
CA TYR A 405 18.29 3.38 -31.57
C TYR A 405 19.72 3.79 -31.23
N GLU A 406 20.28 3.12 -30.24
CA GLU A 406 21.64 3.37 -29.75
C GLU A 406 22.51 2.11 -29.86
N ASP A 407 23.79 2.31 -30.14
CA ASP A 407 24.81 1.24 -30.26
C ASP A 407 24.47 0.02 -31.15
N GLY A 408 23.48 0.17 -32.03
CA GLY A 408 23.06 -0.86 -32.98
C GLY A 408 21.85 -1.68 -32.55
N GLU A 409 21.25 -1.36 -31.40
CA GLU A 409 20.06 -2.00 -30.85
C GLU A 409 18.87 -1.02 -30.86
N TRP A 410 17.65 -1.56 -30.82
CA TRP A 410 16.41 -0.79 -30.72
C TRP A 410 15.88 -0.86 -29.30
N GLU A 411 15.33 0.25 -28.82
CA GLU A 411 14.60 0.30 -27.55
C GLU A 411 13.23 0.95 -27.76
N LEU A 412 12.22 0.36 -27.13
CA LEU A 412 10.83 0.82 -27.15
C LEU A 412 10.34 0.84 -25.70
N ILE A 413 10.35 2.02 -25.11
CA ILE A 413 10.18 2.24 -23.67
C ILE A 413 9.25 3.43 -23.44
N GLY A 414 8.72 3.58 -22.22
CA GLY A 414 8.09 4.81 -21.77
C GLY A 414 9.14 5.72 -21.15
N LEU A 415 9.17 6.98 -21.56
CA LEU A 415 10.02 8.02 -21.00
C LEU A 415 9.16 8.97 -20.16
N ASP A 416 9.39 8.95 -18.85
CA ASP A 416 8.91 9.97 -17.92
C ASP A 416 9.78 11.22 -18.07
N GLU A 417 9.30 12.15 -18.90
CA GLU A 417 10.01 13.36 -19.32
C GLU A 417 10.44 14.24 -18.13
N VAL A 418 9.64 14.29 -17.07
CA VAL A 418 9.92 15.15 -15.92
C VAL A 418 11.09 14.61 -15.09
N ASN A 419 11.18 13.30 -14.96
CA ASN A 419 12.18 12.63 -14.12
C ASN A 419 13.34 12.04 -14.93
N GLU A 420 13.35 12.19 -16.26
CA GLU A 420 14.29 11.55 -17.19
C GLU A 420 14.38 10.03 -16.92
N ARG A 421 13.24 9.40 -16.62
CA ARG A 421 13.18 7.98 -16.22
C ARG A 421 12.61 7.13 -17.33
N GLU A 422 13.42 6.18 -17.80
CA GLU A 422 13.03 5.14 -18.73
C GLU A 422 12.32 3.98 -18.04
N ILE A 423 11.24 3.49 -18.64
CA ILE A 423 10.40 2.42 -18.11
C ILE A 423 10.12 1.41 -19.22
N ASN A 424 10.41 0.13 -18.98
CA ASN A 424 10.14 -0.90 -19.96
C ASN A 424 8.63 -1.04 -20.22
N ALA A 425 8.26 -1.35 -21.46
CA ALA A 425 6.85 -1.45 -21.87
C ALA A 425 6.04 -2.48 -21.06
N ASP A 426 6.70 -3.57 -20.62
CA ASP A 426 6.10 -4.63 -19.80
C ASP A 426 5.97 -4.25 -18.32
N GLU A 427 6.70 -3.24 -17.85
CA GLU A 427 6.62 -2.66 -16.50
C GLU A 427 5.66 -1.45 -16.45
N LEU A 428 5.08 -1.00 -17.57
CA LEU A 428 4.31 0.23 -17.70
C LEU A 428 2.82 -0.01 -17.95
N VAL A 429 1.97 0.69 -17.19
CA VAL A 429 0.54 0.82 -17.45
C VAL A 429 0.18 2.29 -17.66
N ILE A 430 -0.38 2.58 -18.82
CA ILE A 430 -0.87 3.91 -19.18
C ILE A 430 -2.35 4.00 -18.80
N LEU A 431 -2.68 4.80 -17.80
CA LEU A 431 -4.01 4.96 -17.26
C LEU A 431 -4.76 6.07 -18.01
N GLY A 432 -5.83 5.70 -18.69
CA GLY A 432 -6.82 6.63 -19.20
C GLY A 432 -7.94 6.79 -18.18
N SER A 433 -7.87 7.84 -17.35
CA SER A 433 -8.87 8.13 -16.32
C SER A 433 -10.26 8.36 -16.93
N SER A 434 -11.29 8.42 -16.08
CA SER A 434 -12.65 8.78 -16.53
C SER A 434 -12.73 10.13 -17.29
N ALA A 435 -11.77 11.05 -17.07
CA ALA A 435 -11.68 12.34 -17.76
C ALA A 435 -11.36 12.22 -19.26
N THR A 436 -10.86 11.07 -19.71
CA THR A 436 -10.63 10.76 -21.14
C THR A 436 -11.94 10.58 -21.92
N GLN A 437 -13.08 10.44 -21.22
CA GLN A 437 -14.36 10.15 -21.84
C GLN A 437 -14.88 11.32 -22.69
N THR A 438 -15.24 11.01 -23.93
CA THR A 438 -15.86 11.95 -24.87
C THR A 438 -16.87 11.22 -25.75
N VAL A 439 -17.47 11.94 -26.71
CA VAL A 439 -18.43 11.36 -27.67
C VAL A 439 -17.95 11.52 -29.10
N VAL A 440 -18.20 10.50 -29.93
CA VAL A 440 -17.86 10.52 -31.35
C VAL A 440 -18.56 11.70 -32.03
N PRO A 441 -17.83 12.62 -32.68
CA PRO A 441 -18.43 13.78 -33.34
C PRO A 441 -19.40 13.41 -34.46
N GLU A 442 -20.38 14.29 -34.72
CA GLU A 442 -21.31 14.19 -35.88
C GLU A 442 -20.59 14.29 -37.25
N ASN A 443 -19.32 14.69 -37.26
CA ASN A 443 -18.51 14.74 -38.47
C ASN A 443 -18.16 13.32 -38.95
N PRO A 444 -18.59 12.90 -40.14
CA PRO A 444 -18.32 11.55 -40.65
C PRO A 444 -16.84 11.18 -40.78
N ALA A 445 -15.93 12.16 -40.76
CA ALA A 445 -14.49 11.91 -40.75
C ALA A 445 -14.01 11.15 -39.49
N PHE A 446 -14.75 11.23 -38.38
CA PHE A 446 -14.45 10.53 -37.13
C PHE A 446 -15.14 9.16 -37.01
N GLY A 447 -15.75 8.66 -38.08
CA GLY A 447 -16.48 7.38 -38.06
C GLY A 447 -15.62 6.14 -37.79
N PHE A 448 -14.29 6.29 -37.72
CA PHE A 448 -13.37 5.24 -37.28
C PHE A 448 -13.42 5.00 -35.77
N LEU A 449 -13.85 5.99 -34.98
CA LEU A 449 -14.06 5.88 -33.53
C LEU A 449 -15.38 5.20 -33.16
N GLY A 450 -16.35 5.15 -34.08
CA GLY A 450 -17.69 4.62 -33.81
C GLY A 450 -18.80 5.39 -34.53
N ALA A 451 -20.04 5.14 -34.12
CA ALA A 451 -21.19 5.91 -34.60
C ALA A 451 -21.28 7.27 -33.88
N PRO A 452 -21.76 8.33 -34.55
CA PRO A 452 -21.95 9.63 -33.91
C PRO A 452 -22.75 9.56 -32.60
N GLY A 453 -22.20 10.17 -31.54
CA GLY A 453 -22.78 10.18 -30.20
C GLY A 453 -22.47 8.94 -29.35
N GLU A 454 -21.77 7.94 -29.87
CA GLU A 454 -21.22 6.87 -29.03
C GLU A 454 -20.12 7.42 -28.13
N VAL A 455 -20.06 6.88 -26.90
CA VAL A 455 -19.05 7.23 -25.91
C VAL A 455 -17.75 6.51 -26.26
N VAL A 456 -16.65 7.25 -26.24
CA VAL A 456 -15.29 6.76 -26.47
C VAL A 456 -14.34 7.44 -25.49
N HIS A 457 -13.14 6.90 -25.32
CA HIS A 457 -12.11 7.46 -24.46
C HIS A 457 -10.95 7.94 -25.34
N VAL A 458 -10.48 9.16 -25.13
CA VAL A 458 -9.42 9.77 -25.94
C VAL A 458 -8.36 10.36 -25.02
N LEU A 459 -7.13 9.84 -25.12
CA LEU A 459 -5.95 10.55 -24.63
C LEU A 459 -5.65 11.66 -25.65
N PRO A 460 -5.69 12.94 -25.28
CA PRO A 460 -5.72 14.03 -26.23
C PRO A 460 -4.33 14.36 -26.78
N GLN A 461 -4.26 14.78 -28.05
CA GLN A 461 -3.04 15.30 -28.66
C GLN A 461 -2.60 16.67 -28.12
N GLU A 462 -3.46 17.34 -27.34
CA GLU A 462 -3.17 18.59 -26.67
C GLU A 462 -3.29 18.32 -25.18
N GLU A 463 -2.36 18.86 -24.41
CA GLU A 463 -2.31 18.70 -22.96
C GLU A 463 -3.64 19.09 -22.31
N THR A 464 -4.14 18.21 -21.43
CA THR A 464 -5.34 18.42 -20.64
C THR A 464 -5.03 18.04 -19.22
N GLU A 465 -5.17 18.98 -18.30
CA GLU A 465 -4.94 18.79 -16.88
C GLU A 465 -5.70 17.57 -16.34
N GLY A 466 -5.02 16.74 -15.53
CA GLY A 466 -5.58 15.50 -14.98
C GLY A 466 -5.75 14.35 -15.99
N VAL A 467 -5.24 14.49 -17.21
CA VAL A 467 -5.22 13.42 -18.22
C VAL A 467 -3.79 13.23 -18.71
N ILE A 468 -3.33 11.98 -18.76
CA ILE A 468 -2.03 11.63 -19.34
C ILE A 468 -1.84 12.25 -20.73
N PHE A 469 -0.76 13.01 -20.89
CA PHE A 469 -0.34 13.62 -22.14
C PHE A 469 0.69 12.71 -22.83
N LEU A 470 0.16 11.74 -23.58
CA LEU A 470 0.96 10.68 -24.19
C LEU A 470 1.52 11.10 -25.56
N GLY A 471 2.84 11.17 -25.70
CA GLY A 471 3.52 11.40 -26.97
C GLY A 471 4.23 10.18 -27.53
N ILE A 472 4.84 10.38 -28.71
CA ILE A 472 5.75 9.44 -29.36
C ILE A 472 7.01 10.21 -29.71
N ALA A 473 8.13 9.74 -29.18
CA ALA A 473 9.43 10.37 -29.30
C ALA A 473 10.43 9.46 -30.04
N GLY A 474 11.50 10.09 -30.52
CA GLY A 474 12.56 9.46 -31.29
C GLY A 474 13.76 10.37 -31.35
N ASP A 475 13.95 11.15 -30.30
CA ASP A 475 15.03 12.11 -30.13
C ASP A 475 16.36 11.46 -29.73
N GLU A 476 16.30 10.22 -29.24
CA GLU A 476 17.46 9.33 -29.07
C GLU A 476 17.92 8.65 -30.37
N ILE A 477 17.30 8.96 -31.51
CA ILE A 477 17.79 8.52 -32.82
C ILE A 477 18.74 9.58 -33.41
N GLU A 478 20.03 9.25 -33.54
CA GLU A 478 20.99 10.15 -34.21
C GLU A 478 20.65 10.33 -35.71
N SER A 479 20.57 11.59 -36.15
CA SER A 479 20.33 11.92 -37.57
C SER A 479 21.42 11.33 -38.49
N GLY A 480 20.99 10.70 -39.58
CA GLY A 480 21.84 10.04 -40.56
C GLY A 480 22.06 8.54 -40.31
N VAL A 481 21.56 7.99 -39.19
CA VAL A 481 21.56 6.54 -38.93
C VAL A 481 20.65 5.80 -39.93
N PHE A 482 19.46 6.34 -40.20
CA PHE A 482 18.49 5.77 -41.14
C PHE A 482 18.46 6.52 -42.48
N VAL A 483 18.06 5.84 -43.55
CA VAL A 483 18.01 6.40 -44.91
C VAL A 483 16.98 7.51 -44.96
N GLY A 484 17.49 8.75 -44.95
CA GLY A 484 16.65 9.94 -44.98
C GLY A 484 15.91 10.19 -43.67
N ASP A 485 16.44 9.70 -42.55
CA ASP A 485 15.87 9.83 -41.21
C ASP A 485 14.40 9.32 -41.15
N ALA A 486 14.12 8.26 -41.90
CA ALA A 486 12.80 7.66 -42.01
C ALA A 486 12.69 6.43 -41.09
N VAL A 487 11.99 6.61 -39.97
CA VAL A 487 11.64 5.57 -39.00
C VAL A 487 10.12 5.51 -38.86
N GLU A 488 9.58 4.31 -38.74
CA GLU A 488 8.14 4.06 -38.57
C GLU A 488 7.89 3.20 -37.33
N LEU A 489 6.90 3.59 -36.52
CA LEU A 489 6.34 2.77 -35.44
C LEU A 489 5.05 2.10 -35.95
N LYS A 490 5.04 0.77 -36.00
CA LYS A 490 3.96 -0.03 -36.59
C LYS A 490 3.10 -0.69 -35.52
N LEU A 491 1.79 -0.64 -35.71
CA LEU A 491 0.85 -1.44 -34.94
C LEU A 491 0.89 -2.90 -35.45
N VAL A 492 1.18 -3.83 -34.56
CA VAL A 492 1.31 -5.27 -34.87
C VAL A 492 0.16 -6.07 -34.28
N SER A 493 -0.23 -5.78 -33.05
CA SER A 493 -1.31 -6.47 -32.33
C SER A 493 -2.11 -5.51 -31.44
N SER A 494 -3.35 -5.87 -31.16
CA SER A 494 -4.18 -5.19 -30.16
C SER A 494 -5.15 -6.20 -29.56
N GLU A 495 -5.11 -6.32 -28.25
CA GLU A 495 -6.05 -7.10 -27.44
C GLU A 495 -6.76 -6.16 -26.47
N GLY A 496 -8.05 -6.37 -26.23
CA GLY A 496 -8.85 -5.53 -25.34
C GLY A 496 -10.36 -5.56 -25.68
N PRO A 497 -11.19 -4.86 -24.90
CA PRO A 497 -12.66 -4.90 -25.06
C PRO A 497 -13.19 -4.16 -26.29
N GLY A 498 -12.43 -3.19 -26.82
CA GLY A 498 -12.83 -2.35 -27.95
C GLY A 498 -11.78 -2.23 -29.06
N HIS A 499 -11.88 -1.14 -29.83
CA HIS A 499 -10.91 -0.77 -30.87
C HIS A 499 -9.99 0.35 -30.40
N VAL A 500 -8.76 0.35 -30.93
CA VAL A 500 -7.71 1.33 -30.66
C VAL A 500 -7.40 2.11 -31.93
N SER A 501 -7.18 3.41 -31.82
CA SER A 501 -6.80 4.27 -32.94
C SER A 501 -5.78 5.32 -32.52
N LEU A 502 -4.85 5.64 -33.42
CA LEU A 502 -3.92 6.78 -33.30
C LEU A 502 -4.21 7.77 -34.43
N TYR A 503 -4.48 9.02 -34.08
CA TYR A 503 -4.83 10.04 -35.06
C TYR A 503 -4.47 11.46 -34.59
N ALA A 504 -4.15 12.34 -35.54
CA ALA A 504 -4.00 13.77 -35.29
C ALA A 504 -5.15 14.54 -35.93
N VAL A 505 -5.53 15.66 -35.35
CA VAL A 505 -6.55 16.59 -35.86
C VAL A 505 -5.85 17.87 -36.29
N ASP A 506 -6.04 18.24 -37.56
CA ASP A 506 -5.47 19.48 -38.09
C ASP A 506 -6.17 20.73 -37.52
N ALA A 507 -5.58 21.91 -37.74
CA ALA A 507 -6.14 23.19 -37.28
C ALA A 507 -7.54 23.54 -37.85
N PHE A 508 -8.07 22.74 -38.78
CA PHE A 508 -9.41 22.87 -39.35
C PHE A 508 -10.38 21.79 -38.87
N GLY A 509 -9.96 20.91 -37.95
CA GLY A 509 -10.80 19.86 -37.36
C GLY A 509 -10.89 18.58 -38.20
N SER A 510 -9.95 18.35 -39.13
CA SER A 510 -9.93 17.12 -39.96
C SER A 510 -8.96 16.09 -39.36
N PRO A 511 -9.39 14.85 -39.12
CA PRO A 511 -8.52 13.81 -38.60
C PRO A 511 -7.63 13.21 -39.70
N GLU A 512 -6.36 12.98 -39.38
CA GLU A 512 -5.40 12.11 -40.06
C GLU A 512 -5.18 10.87 -39.18
N VAL A 513 -5.54 9.69 -39.69
CA VAL A 513 -5.48 8.42 -38.95
C VAL A 513 -4.21 7.67 -39.33
N PHE A 514 -3.41 7.30 -38.34
CA PHE A 514 -2.14 6.57 -38.50
C PHE A 514 -2.32 5.06 -38.38
N PHE A 515 -3.06 4.61 -37.35
CA PHE A 515 -3.54 3.24 -37.26
C PHE A 515 -4.93 3.17 -36.63
N ASN A 516 -5.68 2.12 -36.98
CA ASN A 516 -7.05 1.90 -36.52
C ASN A 516 -7.41 0.42 -36.51
N THR A 517 -7.68 -0.17 -35.34
CA THR A 517 -7.98 -1.60 -35.30
C THR A 517 -9.38 -1.97 -35.84
N ALA A 518 -10.28 -0.99 -36.02
CA ALA A 518 -11.64 -1.24 -36.50
C ALA A 518 -11.71 -1.63 -37.99
N ASP A 519 -10.69 -1.31 -38.80
CA ASP A 519 -10.59 -1.78 -40.20
C ASP A 519 -9.63 -2.97 -40.40
N GLY A 520 -9.01 -3.42 -39.29
CA GLY A 520 -8.12 -4.57 -39.20
C GLY A 520 -6.65 -4.20 -39.39
N ILE A 521 -5.78 -4.79 -38.57
CA ILE A 521 -4.34 -4.48 -38.55
C ILE A 521 -3.66 -4.90 -39.87
N SER A 522 -2.92 -3.97 -40.46
CA SER A 522 -2.26 -4.12 -41.76
C SER A 522 -0.94 -3.33 -41.82
N GLY A 523 -0.17 -3.49 -42.90
CA GLY A 523 1.08 -2.73 -43.06
C GLY A 523 0.92 -1.22 -43.30
N SER A 524 -0.31 -0.70 -43.38
CA SER A 524 -0.56 0.75 -43.40
C SER A 524 -0.78 1.36 -42.03
N ASP A 525 -0.93 0.53 -40.99
CA ASP A 525 -1.09 0.93 -39.60
C ASP A 525 0.28 1.31 -39.02
N ALA A 526 0.76 2.49 -39.40
CA ALA A 526 2.11 2.95 -39.11
C ALA A 526 2.14 4.46 -38.85
N PHE A 527 2.86 4.84 -37.81
CA PHE A 527 3.15 6.23 -37.45
C PHE A 527 4.58 6.61 -37.86
N PRO A 528 4.80 7.72 -38.59
CA PRO A 528 6.14 8.19 -38.91
C PRO A 528 6.78 8.87 -37.69
N VAL A 529 7.84 8.29 -37.16
CA VAL A 529 8.57 8.82 -35.99
C VAL A 529 9.48 9.98 -36.41
N ASN A 530 9.50 11.05 -35.63
CA ASN A 530 10.37 12.20 -35.87
C ASN A 530 11.77 11.94 -35.32
N VAL A 531 12.73 11.59 -36.18
CA VAL A 531 14.13 11.47 -35.75
C VAL A 531 14.65 12.79 -35.20
N GLY A 532 15.10 12.80 -33.94
CA GLY A 532 15.59 13.99 -33.24
C GLY A 532 14.50 14.87 -32.64
N GLY A 533 13.28 14.35 -32.42
CA GLY A 533 12.23 15.08 -31.71
C GLY A 533 11.02 14.21 -31.37
N HIS A 534 10.02 14.82 -30.73
CA HIS A 534 8.78 14.13 -30.34
C HIS A 534 7.53 14.79 -30.94
N SER A 535 6.38 14.15 -30.73
CA SER A 535 5.07 14.73 -31.06
C SER A 535 3.93 14.00 -30.35
N HIS A 536 2.81 14.70 -30.15
CA HIS A 536 1.62 14.13 -29.51
C HIS A 536 0.48 13.92 -30.51
N GLN A 537 -0.26 12.85 -30.28
CA GLN A 537 -1.41 12.43 -31.10
C GLN A 537 -2.54 11.99 -30.18
N ASN A 538 -3.74 11.89 -30.75
CA ASN A 538 -4.86 11.35 -30.00
C ASN A 538 -4.80 9.82 -30.02
N TRP A 539 -4.90 9.21 -28.86
CA TRP A 539 -5.13 7.77 -28.70
C TRP A 539 -6.59 7.54 -28.35
N GLY A 540 -7.34 6.90 -29.26
CA GLY A 540 -8.77 6.65 -29.09
C GLY A 540 -9.09 5.19 -28.77
N PHE A 541 -9.92 4.96 -27.76
CA PHE A 541 -10.39 3.66 -27.28
C PHE A 541 -11.92 3.61 -27.27
N THR A 542 -12.52 2.57 -27.84
CA THR A 542 -14.00 2.55 -28.01
C THR A 542 -14.77 1.99 -26.81
N GLN A 543 -14.09 1.39 -25.85
CA GLN A 543 -14.69 0.83 -24.62
C GLN A 543 -13.71 0.97 -23.45
N PRO A 544 -14.19 1.08 -22.20
CA PRO A 544 -13.33 0.97 -21.03
C PRO A 544 -12.83 -0.47 -20.83
N GLY A 545 -11.70 -0.60 -20.15
CA GLY A 545 -11.01 -1.83 -19.78
C GLY A 545 -9.54 -1.81 -20.20
N VAL A 546 -8.87 -2.93 -19.96
CA VAL A 546 -7.44 -3.09 -20.24
C VAL A 546 -7.22 -3.46 -21.71
N TYR A 547 -6.28 -2.76 -22.36
CA TYR A 547 -5.79 -3.03 -23.71
C TYR A 547 -4.31 -3.36 -23.67
N ARG A 548 -3.88 -4.32 -24.49
CA ARG A 548 -2.47 -4.62 -24.76
C ARG A 548 -2.19 -4.34 -26.24
N VAL A 549 -1.34 -3.36 -26.51
CA VAL A 549 -1.06 -2.83 -27.85
C VAL A 549 0.38 -3.14 -28.24
N GLY A 550 0.57 -3.98 -29.25
CA GLY A 550 1.89 -4.37 -29.73
C GLY A 550 2.41 -3.43 -30.81
N LEU A 551 3.56 -2.81 -30.55
CA LEU A 551 4.22 -1.84 -31.43
C LEU A 551 5.61 -2.34 -31.88
N GLN A 552 6.01 -2.01 -33.10
CA GLN A 552 7.33 -2.37 -33.65
C GLN A 552 7.94 -1.19 -34.42
N ALA A 553 9.14 -0.77 -34.04
CA ALA A 553 9.91 0.21 -34.78
C ALA A 553 10.61 -0.40 -35.99
N SER A 554 10.74 0.37 -37.07
CA SER A 554 11.45 -0.07 -38.26
C SER A 554 12.04 1.07 -39.06
N GLY A 555 13.20 0.83 -39.68
CA GLY A 555 13.88 1.80 -40.55
C GLY A 555 14.95 1.15 -41.43
N ASP A 556 15.28 1.76 -42.57
CA ASP A 556 16.38 1.30 -43.43
C ASP A 556 17.70 1.93 -43.00
N LEU A 557 18.70 1.14 -42.58
CA LEU A 557 20.00 1.67 -42.11
C LEU A 557 20.82 2.33 -43.23
N ALA A 558 21.39 3.50 -42.96
CA ALA A 558 22.24 4.22 -43.90
C ALA A 558 23.55 3.45 -44.18
N GLY A 559 23.80 3.15 -45.46
CA GLY A 559 25.04 2.49 -45.89
C GLY A 559 25.01 0.96 -45.87
N ASN A 560 23.94 0.35 -45.36
CA ASN A 560 23.62 -1.07 -45.54
C ASN A 560 22.32 -1.22 -46.36
N ALA A 561 22.14 -2.36 -47.04
CA ALA A 561 20.99 -2.59 -47.93
C ALA A 561 19.87 -3.43 -47.29
N GLY A 562 19.84 -3.51 -45.95
CA GLY A 562 18.83 -4.26 -45.20
C GLY A 562 18.08 -3.35 -44.25
N GLY A 563 16.76 -3.53 -44.17
CA GLY A 563 15.93 -2.90 -43.15
C GLY A 563 16.25 -3.46 -41.76
N SER A 564 16.12 -2.60 -40.75
CA SER A 564 16.21 -2.92 -39.33
C SER A 564 14.80 -2.83 -38.72
N GLN A 565 14.50 -3.72 -37.79
CA GLN A 565 13.22 -3.77 -37.07
C GLN A 565 13.51 -4.12 -35.62
N SER A 566 12.78 -3.50 -34.69
CA SER A 566 12.77 -3.92 -33.29
C SER A 566 12.01 -5.24 -33.14
N ASP A 567 12.09 -5.86 -31.96
CA ASP A 567 11.05 -6.79 -31.54
C ASP A 567 9.73 -6.04 -31.26
N VAL A 568 8.65 -6.78 -31.00
CA VAL A 568 7.35 -6.19 -30.71
C VAL A 568 7.27 -5.88 -29.22
N ALA A 569 7.19 -4.60 -28.86
CA ALA A 569 6.93 -4.16 -27.49
C ALA A 569 5.43 -4.11 -27.24
N ILE A 570 4.96 -4.61 -26.09
CA ILE A 570 3.54 -4.62 -25.71
C ILE A 570 3.29 -3.54 -24.66
N PHE A 571 2.61 -2.46 -25.04
CA PHE A 571 2.20 -1.41 -24.11
C PHE A 571 0.81 -1.71 -23.55
N THR A 572 0.66 -1.54 -22.23
CA THR A 572 -0.62 -1.78 -21.54
C THR A 572 -1.33 -0.45 -21.29
N PHE A 573 -2.60 -0.36 -21.70
CA PHE A 573 -3.47 0.79 -21.43
C PHE A 573 -4.63 0.34 -20.54
N ASN A 574 -4.85 0.99 -19.41
CA ASN A 574 -6.03 0.77 -18.58
C ASN A 574 -7.00 1.94 -18.78
N ILE A 575 -8.14 1.70 -19.42
CA ILE A 575 -9.13 2.75 -19.70
C ILE A 575 -10.28 2.62 -18.72
N GLU A 576 -10.43 3.58 -17.82
CA GLU A 576 -11.48 3.55 -16.81
C GLU A 576 -12.86 3.82 -17.42
N GLY A 577 -13.86 3.07 -16.98
CA GLY A 577 -15.25 3.31 -17.34
C GLY A 577 -15.94 4.25 -16.36
N THR A 578 -17.14 4.73 -16.70
CA THR A 578 -18.01 5.38 -15.71
C THR A 578 -18.61 4.33 -14.77
N GLY A 579 -17.81 3.87 -13.80
CA GLY A 579 -18.35 3.50 -12.50
C GLY A 579 -18.95 4.75 -11.85
N THR A 580 -20.00 4.61 -11.06
CA THR A 580 -20.61 5.74 -10.34
C THR A 580 -19.78 6.20 -9.14
N THR A 581 -18.46 6.25 -9.28
CA THR A 581 -17.52 6.80 -8.31
C THR A 581 -16.72 7.87 -9.04
N THR A 582 -16.67 9.06 -8.45
CA THR A 582 -15.90 10.22 -8.93
C THR A 582 -14.40 10.07 -8.69
N ASP A 583 -13.89 8.85 -8.61
CA ASP A 583 -12.64 8.58 -7.93
C ASP A 583 -11.74 7.74 -8.82
N ALA A 584 -10.72 8.38 -9.39
CA ALA A 584 -9.42 7.71 -9.54
C ALA A 584 -8.98 7.21 -8.14
N PRO A 585 -8.17 6.14 -8.03
CA PRO A 585 -7.59 5.77 -6.75
C PRO A 585 -6.76 6.96 -6.22
N ARG A 586 -7.21 7.56 -5.12
CA ARG A 586 -6.48 8.64 -4.45
C ARG A 586 -5.47 8.05 -3.49
N VAL A 587 -4.34 8.73 -3.32
CA VAL A 587 -3.39 8.44 -2.24
C VAL A 587 -4.09 8.74 -0.92
N VAL A 588 -4.20 7.75 -0.05
CA VAL A 588 -4.90 7.87 1.23
C VAL A 588 -3.93 8.30 2.32
N PHE A 589 -4.24 9.40 2.99
CA PHE A 589 -3.54 9.85 4.20
C PHE A 589 -4.49 9.75 5.39
N ASP A 590 -4.24 8.80 6.29
CA ASP A 590 -4.95 8.62 7.57
C ASP A 590 -4.08 8.94 8.80
N ARG A 591 -2.77 9.10 8.58
CA ARG A 591 -1.71 9.39 9.56
C ARG A 591 -0.59 10.22 8.92
N GLY A 592 0.35 10.72 9.74
CA GLY A 592 1.49 11.52 9.28
C GLY A 592 1.22 13.03 9.25
N GLU A 593 2.21 13.83 8.85
CA GLU A 593 2.12 15.29 8.70
C GLU A 593 1.96 15.65 7.22
N LEU A 594 0.94 16.46 6.92
CA LEU A 594 0.62 16.90 5.56
C LEU A 594 0.12 18.34 5.62
N ASP A 595 0.54 19.18 4.68
CA ASP A 595 0.14 20.58 4.64
C ASP A 595 -0.65 20.94 3.40
N MET A 596 -1.71 21.72 3.58
CA MET A 596 -2.38 22.40 2.49
C MET A 596 -1.57 23.65 2.14
N GLU A 597 -0.76 23.57 1.09
CA GLU A 597 0.11 24.68 0.67
C GLU A 597 -0.69 25.70 -0.14
N VAL A 598 -0.48 26.98 0.19
CA VAL A 598 -0.99 28.11 -0.60
C VAL A 598 0.18 28.80 -1.26
N ALA A 599 0.54 28.37 -2.46
CA ALA A 599 1.65 28.92 -3.22
C ALA A 599 1.26 30.12 -4.07
N TYR A 600 2.23 30.97 -4.40
CA TYR A 600 2.03 32.08 -5.32
C TYR A 600 3.25 32.28 -6.24
N GLU A 601 3.18 31.67 -7.42
CA GLU A 601 4.19 31.76 -8.46
C GLU A 601 3.60 32.34 -9.77
N ASP A 602 4.45 33.00 -10.56
CA ASP A 602 4.15 33.51 -11.92
C ASP A 602 2.89 34.37 -12.11
N GLY A 603 2.31 34.88 -11.02
CA GLY A 603 1.14 35.74 -11.06
C GLY A 603 -0.14 35.09 -10.56
N GLU A 604 -0.12 33.79 -10.27
CA GLU A 604 -1.29 32.97 -9.97
C GLU A 604 -1.13 32.28 -8.61
N PHE A 605 -2.26 31.91 -8.00
CA PHE A 605 -2.27 31.15 -6.76
C PHE A 605 -2.45 29.68 -7.11
N GLU A 606 -1.75 28.83 -6.39
CA GLU A 606 -1.84 27.38 -6.48
C GLU A 606 -2.17 26.80 -5.10
N LEU A 607 -2.94 25.71 -5.09
CA LEU A 607 -3.40 25.02 -3.89
C LEU A 607 -3.10 23.53 -4.06
N VAL A 608 -2.08 23.04 -3.36
CA VAL A 608 -1.62 21.65 -3.41
C VAL A 608 -1.50 21.08 -1.99
N LEU A 609 -1.26 19.78 -1.89
CA LEU A 609 -0.89 19.14 -0.63
C LEU A 609 0.62 18.87 -0.64
N LEU A 610 1.31 19.27 0.43
CA LEU A 610 2.73 19.05 0.61
C LEU A 610 2.95 17.96 1.67
N ASP A 611 3.55 16.85 1.25
CA ASP A 611 4.15 15.87 2.15
C ASP A 611 5.54 16.36 2.54
N GLU A 612 5.66 16.94 3.74
CA GLU A 612 6.91 17.50 4.24
C GLU A 612 8.01 16.45 4.43
N VAL A 613 7.64 15.19 4.71
CA VAL A 613 8.60 14.11 4.97
C VAL A 613 9.30 13.70 3.69
N ASN A 614 8.54 13.61 2.60
CA ASN A 614 9.03 13.21 1.29
C ASN A 614 9.38 14.39 0.38
N ASN A 615 9.08 15.63 0.82
CA ASN A 615 9.22 16.86 0.05
C ASN A 615 8.52 16.73 -1.32
N LEU A 616 7.30 16.22 -1.29
CA LEU A 616 6.48 15.92 -2.46
C LEU A 616 5.22 16.78 -2.44
N GLU A 617 5.05 17.58 -3.48
CA GLU A 617 3.78 18.25 -3.77
C GLU A 617 2.86 17.30 -4.53
N ILE A 618 1.62 17.24 -4.10
CA ILE A 618 0.59 16.35 -4.61
C ILE A 618 -0.65 17.17 -4.91
N GLU A 619 -1.24 16.94 -6.07
CA GLU A 619 -2.49 17.56 -6.47
C GLU A 619 -3.61 17.22 -5.49
N ALA A 620 -4.39 18.22 -5.08
CA ALA A 620 -5.48 18.04 -4.12
C ALA A 620 -6.54 17.02 -4.58
N ALA A 621 -6.69 16.85 -5.91
CA ALA A 621 -7.64 15.92 -6.49
C ALA A 621 -7.23 14.44 -6.37
N ASP A 622 -5.93 14.19 -6.19
CA ASP A 622 -5.32 12.86 -6.15
C ASP A 622 -5.16 12.33 -4.72
N VAL A 623 -5.57 13.10 -3.70
CA VAL A 623 -5.42 12.75 -2.29
C VAL A 623 -6.77 12.59 -1.59
N LEU A 624 -6.89 11.55 -0.75
CA LEU A 624 -8.00 11.36 0.17
C LEU A 624 -7.52 11.48 1.62
N LEU A 625 -7.98 12.54 2.29
CA LEU A 625 -7.66 12.83 3.69
C LEU A 625 -8.65 12.09 4.60
N THR A 626 -8.16 11.14 5.39
CA THR A 626 -9.02 10.19 6.11
C THR A 626 -9.06 10.48 7.61
N GLY A 627 -10.26 10.51 8.16
CA GLY A 627 -10.50 10.56 9.61
C GLY A 627 -11.09 9.24 10.09
N THR A 628 -10.42 8.54 10.99
CA THR A 628 -10.84 7.23 11.53
C THR A 628 -11.59 7.39 12.85
N ALA A 629 -11.88 6.27 13.55
CA ALA A 629 -12.40 6.30 14.92
C ALA A 629 -11.51 7.18 15.83
N ALA A 630 -10.20 7.24 15.57
CA ALA A 630 -9.20 8.04 16.28
C ALA A 630 -9.55 9.54 16.33
N THR A 631 -10.25 10.07 15.33
CA THR A 631 -10.70 11.48 15.25
C THR A 631 -11.99 11.76 16.00
N LEU A 632 -12.71 10.75 16.48
CA LEU A 632 -13.99 10.92 17.16
C LEU A 632 -13.85 11.62 18.52
N GLU A 633 -14.51 12.76 18.66
CA GLU A 633 -14.53 13.60 19.85
C GLU A 633 -15.96 13.99 20.25
N PRO A 634 -16.22 14.33 21.53
CA PRO A 634 -17.49 14.92 21.93
C PRO A 634 -17.43 16.44 21.80
N VAL A 635 -18.49 17.04 21.26
CA VAL A 635 -18.63 18.51 21.24
C VAL A 635 -18.49 19.06 22.67
N PRO A 636 -17.53 19.97 22.93
CA PRO A 636 -17.25 20.42 24.29
C PRO A 636 -18.46 21.06 24.97
N ASN A 637 -18.65 20.77 26.26
CA ASN A 637 -19.73 21.35 27.08
C ASN A 637 -19.44 22.80 27.50
N SER A 638 -19.21 23.64 26.50
CA SER A 638 -18.94 25.07 26.64
C SER A 638 -19.69 25.80 25.53
N LYS A 639 -20.32 26.92 25.90
CA LYS A 639 -21.03 27.76 24.94
C LYS A 639 -20.12 28.26 23.81
N ALA A 640 -18.81 28.36 24.04
CA ALA A 640 -17.85 28.82 23.04
C ALA A 640 -17.73 27.85 21.85
N PHE A 641 -17.96 26.56 22.07
CA PHE A 641 -17.91 25.51 21.04
C PHE A 641 -19.30 25.18 20.46
N GLY A 642 -20.34 25.95 20.80
CA GLY A 642 -21.69 25.67 20.33
C GLY A 642 -21.90 25.84 18.82
N PHE A 643 -20.88 26.27 18.08
CA PHE A 643 -20.89 26.27 16.61
C PHE A 643 -20.66 24.86 16.03
N LEU A 644 -20.01 23.96 16.77
CA LEU A 644 -19.75 22.58 16.37
C LEU A 644 -20.97 21.64 16.51
N GLY A 645 -21.96 22.03 17.32
CA GLY A 645 -23.13 21.20 17.62
C GLY A 645 -23.62 21.33 19.06
N ASN A 646 -24.45 20.39 19.50
CA ASN A 646 -24.88 20.34 20.89
C ASN A 646 -23.80 19.68 21.77
N PRO A 647 -23.59 20.15 23.01
CA PRO A 647 -22.68 19.52 23.96
C PRO A 647 -22.85 17.99 24.06
N GLY A 648 -21.76 17.26 23.87
CA GLY A 648 -21.71 15.80 23.95
C GLY A 648 -22.15 15.06 22.68
N GLU A 649 -22.57 15.75 21.62
CA GLU A 649 -22.72 15.11 20.31
C GLU A 649 -21.35 14.67 19.76
N ARG A 650 -21.34 13.57 19.00
CA ARG A 650 -20.15 13.10 18.29
C ARG A 650 -19.77 14.08 17.19
N ILE A 651 -18.49 14.37 17.07
CA ILE A 651 -17.89 15.14 15.98
C ILE A 651 -16.53 14.51 15.66
N PHE A 652 -16.10 14.54 14.41
CA PHE A 652 -14.79 14.02 14.00
C PHE A 652 -13.84 15.20 13.83
N ILE A 653 -12.71 15.19 14.54
CA ILE A 653 -11.74 16.28 14.57
C ILE A 653 -10.36 15.76 14.15
N LEU A 654 -9.83 16.26 13.04
CA LEU A 654 -8.39 16.24 12.80
C LEU A 654 -7.78 17.37 13.66
N PRO A 655 -6.92 17.04 14.63
CA PRO A 655 -6.55 17.97 15.69
C PRO A 655 -5.48 18.99 15.25
N GLN A 656 -5.55 20.19 15.82
CA GLN A 656 -4.51 21.22 15.65
C GLN A 656 -3.17 20.88 16.31
N ASP A 657 -3.14 19.90 17.20
CA ASP A 657 -1.96 19.44 17.91
C ASP A 657 -1.72 17.98 17.47
N GLU A 658 -0.47 17.64 17.14
CA GLU A 658 -0.08 16.31 16.67
C GLU A 658 -0.52 15.21 17.66
N GLN A 659 -1.19 14.19 17.14
CA GLN A 659 -1.60 13.00 17.88
C GLN A 659 -1.11 11.76 17.16
N GLU A 660 -0.49 10.83 17.89
CA GLU A 660 -0.03 9.55 17.36
C GLU A 660 -1.21 8.78 16.74
N GLY A 661 -1.04 8.28 15.52
CA GLY A 661 -2.07 7.53 14.79
C GLY A 661 -3.20 8.38 14.18
N VAL A 662 -3.07 9.71 14.15
CA VAL A 662 -4.03 10.62 13.51
C VAL A 662 -3.31 11.50 12.49
N LEU A 663 -3.90 11.70 11.31
CA LEU A 663 -3.42 12.65 10.32
C LEU A 663 -3.28 14.07 10.92
N PHE A 664 -2.09 14.63 10.81
CA PHE A 664 -1.74 15.97 11.28
C PHE A 664 -1.74 16.95 10.10
N LEU A 665 -2.91 17.51 9.81
CA LEU A 665 -3.15 18.38 8.65
C LEU A 665 -2.90 19.85 9.00
N GLY A 666 -1.94 20.50 8.33
CA GLY A 666 -1.67 21.93 8.47
C GLY A 666 -2.04 22.74 7.23
N ILE A 667 -1.81 24.06 7.33
CA ILE A 667 -1.98 25.02 6.24
C ILE A 667 -0.72 25.87 6.20
N ALA A 668 -0.07 25.89 5.04
CA ALA A 668 1.18 26.58 4.79
C ALA A 668 1.04 27.62 3.68
N GLY A 669 2.04 28.48 3.57
CA GLY A 669 2.05 29.65 2.69
C GLY A 669 3.44 30.28 2.64
N ASP A 670 4.45 29.44 2.80
CA ASP A 670 5.86 29.79 2.74
C ASP A 670 6.39 29.92 1.31
N GLU A 671 5.65 29.40 0.35
CA GLU A 671 5.86 29.62 -1.08
C GLU A 671 5.34 30.97 -1.57
N ILE A 672 4.73 31.78 -0.71
CA ILE A 672 4.28 33.14 -1.06
C ILE A 672 5.44 34.15 -0.91
N PRO A 673 5.78 34.94 -1.94
CA PRO A 673 6.82 35.96 -1.82
C PRO A 673 6.47 37.08 -0.82
N ALA A 674 7.39 37.36 0.12
CA ALA A 674 7.21 38.43 1.10
C ALA A 674 7.08 39.82 0.47
N GLY A 675 6.11 40.61 0.94
CA GLY A 675 5.82 41.96 0.46
C GLY A 675 4.93 42.03 -0.78
N GLU A 676 4.51 40.88 -1.33
CA GLU A 676 3.69 40.80 -2.53
C GLU A 676 2.21 41.13 -2.25
N PHE A 677 1.71 40.71 -1.09
CA PHE A 677 0.33 40.92 -0.66
C PHE A 677 0.22 41.86 0.54
N ARG A 678 -0.94 42.50 0.68
CA ARG A 678 -1.20 43.48 1.72
C ARG A 678 -1.10 42.83 3.10
N ASN A 679 -0.24 43.40 3.95
CA ASN A 679 0.04 42.91 5.30
C ASN A 679 0.69 41.52 5.34
N ASP A 680 1.25 41.03 4.22
CA ASP A 680 1.87 39.69 4.14
C ASP A 680 0.89 38.58 4.59
N SER A 681 -0.35 38.66 4.11
CA SER A 681 -1.40 37.68 4.38
C SER A 681 -2.34 37.56 3.19
N VAL A 682 -2.77 36.33 2.92
CA VAL A 682 -3.75 35.93 1.92
C VAL A 682 -4.88 35.18 2.62
N GLY A 683 -6.05 35.09 2.00
CA GLY A 683 -7.19 34.36 2.54
C GLY A 683 -7.39 33.04 1.79
N LEU A 684 -7.49 31.94 2.52
CA LEU A 684 -8.01 30.67 2.02
C LEU A 684 -9.52 30.65 2.35
N ASN A 685 -10.35 30.70 1.33
CA ASN A 685 -11.80 30.85 1.49
C ASN A 685 -12.48 29.51 1.27
N LEU A 686 -13.43 29.18 2.15
CA LEU A 686 -14.34 28.08 1.91
C LEU A 686 -15.40 28.53 0.90
N VAL A 687 -15.52 27.81 -0.21
CA VAL A 687 -16.43 28.17 -1.32
C VAL A 687 -17.67 27.30 -1.31
N GLN A 688 -17.47 25.98 -1.17
CA GLN A 688 -18.54 25.00 -1.24
C GLN A 688 -18.14 23.74 -0.49
N ILE A 689 -19.14 23.05 0.06
CA ILE A 689 -18.99 21.71 0.61
C ILE A 689 -20.05 20.81 -0.01
N THR A 690 -19.64 19.62 -0.44
CA THR A 690 -20.53 18.50 -0.72
C THR A 690 -20.21 17.42 0.31
N GLY A 691 -21.20 16.95 1.09
CA GLY A 691 -20.96 15.91 2.08
C GLY A 691 -22.16 15.65 3.01
N PRO A 692 -22.06 14.65 3.89
CA PRO A 692 -23.16 14.20 4.77
C PRO A 692 -23.42 15.14 5.96
N GLY A 693 -22.47 16.00 6.32
CA GLY A 693 -22.57 16.92 7.45
C GLY A 693 -21.96 18.29 7.18
N ASP A 694 -21.63 18.99 8.26
CA ASP A 694 -21.01 20.31 8.29
C ASP A 694 -19.49 20.18 8.47
N VAL A 695 -18.74 21.13 7.89
CA VAL A 695 -17.28 21.24 8.03
C VAL A 695 -16.92 22.52 8.79
N PHE A 696 -15.97 22.38 9.70
CA PHE A 696 -15.46 23.45 10.54
C PHE A 696 -13.94 23.54 10.44
N LEU A 697 -13.40 24.75 10.50
CA LEU A 697 -11.98 24.99 10.69
C LEU A 697 -11.84 25.97 11.85
N TYR A 698 -11.14 25.59 12.90
CA TYR A 698 -10.97 26.46 14.07
C TYR A 698 -9.66 26.21 14.81
N ALA A 699 -9.13 27.24 15.45
CA ALA A 699 -8.01 27.11 16.36
C ALA A 699 -8.46 27.38 17.80
N THR A 700 -7.78 26.75 18.76
CA THR A 700 -7.98 26.95 20.18
C THR A 700 -6.73 27.63 20.76
N ASP A 701 -6.94 28.75 21.45
CA ASP A 701 -5.84 29.45 22.11
C ASP A 701 -5.32 28.69 23.34
N ALA A 702 -4.18 29.13 23.90
CA ALA A 702 -3.58 28.52 25.09
C ALA A 702 -4.47 28.52 26.36
N PHE A 703 -5.64 29.16 26.32
CA PHE A 703 -6.62 29.16 27.40
C PHE A 703 -7.87 28.34 27.09
N GLY A 704 -7.92 27.62 25.95
CA GLY A 704 -9.05 26.79 25.56
C GLY A 704 -10.18 27.56 24.86
N THR A 705 -9.91 28.78 24.36
CA THR A 705 -10.92 29.59 23.67
C THR A 705 -10.86 29.32 22.16
N PRO A 706 -11.95 28.90 21.51
CA PRO A 706 -11.97 28.68 20.08
C PRO A 706 -12.11 29.98 19.29
N GLU A 707 -11.41 30.06 18.16
CA GLU A 707 -11.59 31.01 17.07
C GLU A 707 -11.96 30.20 15.82
N ALA A 708 -13.20 30.35 15.35
CA ALA A 708 -13.69 29.67 14.16
C ALA A 708 -13.37 30.48 12.90
N PHE A 709 -12.86 29.80 11.88
CA PHE A 709 -12.55 30.32 10.56
C PHE A 709 -13.54 29.83 9.52
N TYR A 710 -13.92 28.54 9.56
CA TYR A 710 -15.01 27.99 8.75
C TYR A 710 -16.13 27.48 9.66
N ASN A 711 -17.37 27.77 9.29
CA ASN A 711 -18.57 27.28 9.96
C ASN A 711 -19.69 27.02 8.95
N SER A 712 -19.65 25.89 8.24
CA SER A 712 -20.66 25.62 7.20
C SER A 712 -22.10 25.53 7.74
N ALA A 713 -22.27 25.29 9.05
CA ALA A 713 -23.58 25.13 9.70
C ALA A 713 -24.40 26.43 9.75
N ASP A 714 -23.79 27.61 9.69
CA ASP A 714 -24.50 28.89 9.55
C ASP A 714 -24.61 29.40 8.10
N GLY A 715 -24.09 28.61 7.16
CA GLY A 715 -24.09 28.83 5.72
C GLY A 715 -22.82 29.54 5.25
N ILE A 716 -22.28 29.09 4.11
CA ILE A 716 -21.00 29.61 3.58
C ILE A 716 -21.15 31.05 3.07
N ASP A 717 -20.36 31.97 3.62
CA ASP A 717 -20.31 33.38 3.21
C ASP A 717 -18.88 34.00 3.26
N GLU A 718 -18.78 35.32 3.11
CA GLU A 718 -17.49 36.05 3.07
C GLU A 718 -16.71 36.01 4.40
N SER A 719 -17.30 35.49 5.48
CA SER A 719 -16.63 35.30 6.76
C SER A 719 -15.93 33.95 6.91
N ASP A 720 -16.22 32.98 6.03
CA ASP A 720 -15.58 31.66 6.02
C ASP A 720 -14.20 31.71 5.34
N VAL A 721 -13.24 32.36 6.01
CA VAL A 721 -11.90 32.59 5.50
C VAL A 721 -10.84 32.37 6.57
N PHE A 722 -9.85 31.53 6.24
CA PHE A 722 -8.65 31.36 7.03
C PHE A 722 -7.55 32.32 6.54
N PRO A 723 -6.98 33.16 7.43
CA PRO A 723 -5.90 34.08 7.05
C PRO A 723 -4.56 33.36 7.03
N VAL A 724 -4.15 32.90 5.85
CA VAL A 724 -2.82 32.33 5.62
C VAL A 724 -1.78 33.44 5.71
N LYS A 725 -0.72 33.18 6.46
CA LYS A 725 0.37 34.12 6.69
C LYS A 725 1.51 33.79 5.73
N VAL A 726 1.99 34.80 5.02
CA VAL A 726 3.13 34.65 4.09
C VAL A 726 4.39 34.23 4.86
N GLY A 727 5.09 33.19 4.39
CA GLY A 727 6.24 32.62 5.09
C GLY A 727 5.87 31.91 6.39
N GLY A 728 4.62 31.46 6.50
CA GLY A 728 4.04 30.95 7.74
C GLY A 728 3.37 29.60 7.54
N HIS A 729 3.45 28.80 8.60
CA HIS A 729 2.88 27.47 8.71
C HIS A 729 2.12 27.37 10.03
N SER A 730 0.98 26.67 10.02
CA SER A 730 0.17 26.47 11.21
C SER A 730 -0.85 25.34 11.04
N HIS A 731 -1.20 24.70 12.16
CA HIS A 731 -2.23 23.67 12.20
C HIS A 731 -3.48 24.16 12.91
N GLN A 732 -4.63 23.68 12.43
CA GLN A 732 -5.96 24.00 12.93
C GLN A 732 -6.75 22.72 13.13
N ASN A 733 -7.85 22.81 13.87
CA ASN A 733 -8.77 21.70 13.99
C ASN A 733 -9.70 21.71 12.77
N TRP A 734 -9.68 20.62 12.00
CA TRP A 734 -10.69 20.36 10.98
C TRP A 734 -11.78 19.48 11.60
N GLY A 735 -13.02 19.98 11.59
CA GLY A 735 -14.14 19.29 12.21
C GLY A 735 -15.22 18.87 11.22
N PHE A 736 -15.78 17.68 11.38
CA PHE A 736 -16.84 17.11 10.55
C PHE A 736 -17.99 16.62 11.42
N SER A 737 -19.21 17.10 11.18
CA SER A 737 -20.36 16.75 12.04
C SER A 737 -20.99 15.38 11.73
N ALA A 738 -20.54 14.69 10.69
CA ALA A 738 -21.00 13.36 10.31
C ALA A 738 -19.86 12.55 9.66
N ALA A 739 -20.02 11.23 9.64
CA ALA A 739 -19.16 10.35 8.86
C ALA A 739 -19.63 10.28 7.40
N GLY A 740 -18.68 9.99 6.51
CA GLY A 740 -18.83 9.82 5.06
C GLY A 740 -17.85 10.70 4.28
N GLU A 741 -18.04 10.75 2.98
CA GLU A 741 -17.17 11.48 2.07
C GLU A 741 -17.55 12.96 1.96
N TYR A 742 -16.53 13.81 1.93
CA TYR A 742 -16.65 15.25 1.76
C TYR A 742 -15.78 15.73 0.61
N GLU A 743 -16.36 16.58 -0.24
CA GLU A 743 -15.64 17.44 -1.18
C GLU A 743 -15.68 18.86 -0.60
N VAL A 744 -14.52 19.37 -0.20
CA VAL A 744 -14.35 20.72 0.36
C VAL A 744 -13.67 21.60 -0.69
N ILE A 745 -14.42 22.52 -1.26
CA ILE A 745 -13.93 23.42 -2.30
C ILE A 745 -13.39 24.69 -1.66
N LEU A 746 -12.10 24.95 -1.85
CA LEU A 746 -11.39 26.11 -1.33
C LEU A 746 -10.89 27.02 -2.44
N GLN A 747 -10.65 28.29 -2.12
CA GLN A 747 -10.10 29.27 -3.05
C GLN A 747 -9.16 30.23 -2.33
N ALA A 748 -7.93 30.35 -2.83
CA ALA A 748 -6.98 31.35 -2.36
C ALA A 748 -7.35 32.75 -2.88
N SER A 749 -7.10 33.77 -2.08
CA SER A 749 -7.38 35.16 -2.42
C SER A 749 -6.38 36.12 -1.78
N GLY A 750 -5.97 37.14 -2.52
CA GLY A 750 -5.01 38.13 -2.03
C GLY A 750 -5.24 39.51 -2.62
N VAL A 751 -4.85 40.54 -1.88
CA VAL A 751 -4.83 41.93 -2.39
C VAL A 751 -3.38 42.40 -2.50
N LYS A 752 -2.93 42.69 -3.72
CA LYS A 752 -1.55 43.07 -4.02
C LYS A 752 -1.10 44.34 -3.30
N ALA A 753 0.15 44.33 -2.85
CA ALA A 753 0.78 45.47 -2.19
C ALA A 753 1.08 46.59 -3.20
N GLY A 754 0.35 47.72 -3.09
CA GLY A 754 0.70 48.97 -3.76
C GLY A 754 -0.13 49.36 -4.98
N ASN A 755 -0.91 48.44 -5.57
CA ASN A 755 -1.87 48.75 -6.64
C ASN A 755 -3.35 48.41 -6.30
N GLU A 756 -3.61 47.79 -5.13
CA GLU A 756 -4.94 47.39 -4.65
C GLU A 756 -5.68 46.41 -5.59
N GLU A 757 -4.93 45.65 -6.40
CA GLU A 757 -5.48 44.60 -7.26
C GLU A 757 -5.79 43.34 -6.44
N SER A 758 -6.98 42.76 -6.67
CA SER A 758 -7.39 41.48 -6.08
C SER A 758 -7.03 40.34 -7.02
N VAL A 759 -6.42 39.29 -6.48
CA VAL A 759 -6.09 38.03 -7.15
C VAL A 759 -6.82 36.91 -6.42
N VAL A 760 -7.38 35.96 -7.16
CA VAL A 760 -8.05 34.76 -6.64
C VAL A 760 -7.61 33.56 -7.47
N SER A 761 -7.46 32.38 -6.86
CA SER A 761 -7.24 31.12 -7.59
C SER A 761 -8.53 30.66 -8.26
N GLU A 762 -8.46 29.63 -9.10
CA GLU A 762 -9.63 28.80 -9.37
C GLU A 762 -10.03 28.03 -8.08
N PRO A 763 -11.30 27.62 -7.93
CA PRO A 763 -11.71 26.79 -6.80
C PRO A 763 -11.11 25.38 -6.93
N VAL A 764 -10.47 24.89 -5.87
CA VAL A 764 -9.82 23.57 -5.80
C VAL A 764 -10.57 22.69 -4.81
N ALA A 765 -10.84 21.44 -5.20
CA ALA A 765 -11.54 20.46 -4.37
C ALA A 765 -10.54 19.64 -3.56
N PHE A 766 -10.74 19.58 -2.25
CA PHE A 766 -10.05 18.68 -1.33
C PHE A 766 -11.01 17.58 -0.88
N PHE A 767 -10.56 16.33 -0.93
CA PHE A 767 -11.40 15.18 -0.61
C PHE A 767 -11.08 14.64 0.78
N PHE A 768 -12.11 14.49 1.60
CA PHE A 768 -12.00 13.87 2.92
C PHE A 768 -12.91 12.65 2.99
N HIS A 769 -12.45 11.59 3.67
CA HIS A 769 -13.29 10.45 4.06
C HIS A 769 -13.28 10.31 5.58
N VAL A 770 -14.42 10.58 6.19
CA VAL A 770 -14.60 10.35 7.63
C VAL A 770 -15.26 8.99 7.82
N ILE A 771 -14.53 8.04 8.38
CA ILE A 771 -14.99 6.65 8.55
C ILE A 771 -15.93 6.57 9.76
N GLU A 772 -17.12 5.98 9.58
CA GLU A 772 -18.01 5.67 10.70
C GLU A 772 -17.50 4.40 11.39
N PRO A 773 -17.14 4.45 12.68
CA PRO A 773 -16.63 3.25 13.35
C PRO A 773 -17.75 2.25 13.62
N GLU A 774 -17.42 0.97 13.53
CA GLU A 774 -18.30 -0.10 13.96
C GLU A 774 -18.44 -0.09 15.49
N ILE A 775 -19.69 -0.12 15.96
CA ILE A 775 -19.99 0.02 17.39
C ILE A 775 -20.17 -1.35 18.03
N PHE A 776 -19.24 -1.72 18.90
CA PHE A 776 -19.33 -2.91 19.74
C PHE A 776 -19.90 -2.53 21.11
N HIS A 777 -21.17 -2.87 21.37
CA HIS A 777 -21.84 -2.54 22.63
C HIS A 777 -22.32 -3.77 23.42
N SER A 778 -22.24 -4.96 22.83
CA SER A 778 -22.66 -6.25 23.40
C SER A 778 -21.98 -7.40 22.66
N GLY A 779 -21.89 -8.57 23.30
CA GLY A 779 -21.20 -9.73 22.74
C GLY A 779 -19.77 -9.86 23.27
N GLU A 780 -19.11 -10.96 22.95
CA GLU A 780 -17.71 -11.23 23.27
C GLU A 780 -16.83 -10.58 22.20
N LEU A 781 -15.83 -9.82 22.65
CA LEU A 781 -14.85 -9.14 21.81
C LEU A 781 -13.53 -9.23 22.55
N ASP A 782 -12.46 -9.63 21.89
CA ASP A 782 -11.16 -9.79 22.53
C ASP A 782 -10.12 -8.87 21.93
N MET A 783 -9.33 -8.23 22.79
CA MET A 783 -8.12 -7.53 22.36
C MET A 783 -7.03 -8.57 22.19
N GLU A 784 -6.73 -8.92 20.94
CA GLU A 784 -5.70 -9.88 20.61
C GLU A 784 -4.33 -9.22 20.71
N VAL A 785 -3.44 -9.93 21.40
CA VAL A 785 -2.02 -9.65 21.45
C VAL A 785 -1.35 -10.80 20.72
N ALA A 786 -1.09 -10.60 19.44
CA ALA A 786 -0.53 -11.61 18.56
C ALA A 786 0.95 -11.32 18.29
N TYR A 787 1.72 -12.39 18.08
CA TYR A 787 3.11 -12.29 17.63
C TYR A 787 3.40 -13.42 16.67
N GLU A 788 3.36 -13.08 15.38
CA GLU A 788 3.50 -14.00 14.26
C GLU A 788 4.58 -13.46 13.31
N ASP A 789 5.42 -14.35 12.79
CA ASP A 789 6.47 -14.03 11.80
C ASP A 789 7.42 -12.89 12.16
N GLY A 790 7.66 -12.72 13.46
CA GLY A 790 8.58 -11.72 13.98
C GLY A 790 7.94 -10.35 14.20
N ALA A 791 6.67 -10.16 13.84
CA ALA A 791 5.92 -8.93 13.99
C ALA A 791 4.89 -9.01 15.11
N TRP A 792 4.60 -7.86 15.73
CA TRP A 792 3.52 -7.74 16.71
C TRP A 792 2.25 -7.26 16.02
N GLU A 793 1.12 -7.81 16.45
CA GLU A 793 -0.20 -7.32 16.07
C GLU A 793 -1.08 -7.12 17.30
N LEU A 794 -1.86 -6.03 17.27
CA LEU A 794 -2.83 -5.66 18.30
C LEU A 794 -4.14 -5.31 17.60
N VAL A 795 -5.07 -6.26 17.58
CA VAL A 795 -6.37 -6.16 16.87
C VAL A 795 -7.52 -6.54 17.79
N LEU A 796 -8.75 -6.41 17.30
CA LEU A 796 -9.95 -6.85 18.01
C LEU A 796 -10.54 -8.09 17.32
N LEU A 797 -10.65 -9.19 18.03
CA LEU A 797 -11.37 -10.38 17.56
C LEU A 797 -12.85 -10.29 17.90
N ASP A 798 -13.67 -10.18 16.86
CA ASP A 798 -15.12 -10.37 16.95
C ASP A 798 -15.45 -11.87 16.93
N GLU A 799 -15.36 -12.48 18.11
CA GLU A 799 -15.63 -13.91 18.37
C GLU A 799 -17.00 -14.39 17.83
N VAL A 800 -17.97 -13.50 17.70
CA VAL A 800 -19.31 -13.86 17.17
C VAL A 800 -19.28 -14.08 15.66
N ASN A 801 -18.47 -13.29 14.96
CA ASN A 801 -18.37 -13.31 13.51
C ASN A 801 -17.06 -13.95 13.00
N GLU A 802 -16.19 -14.39 13.92
CA GLU A 802 -14.90 -15.03 13.63
C GLU A 802 -14.04 -14.17 12.69
N ARG A 803 -13.92 -12.87 13.00
CA ARG A 803 -13.11 -11.93 12.23
C ARG A 803 -12.35 -10.96 13.12
N GLU A 804 -11.20 -10.53 12.64
CA GLU A 804 -10.47 -9.41 13.20
C GLU A 804 -11.05 -8.09 12.71
N VAL A 805 -10.96 -7.08 13.56
CA VAL A 805 -11.39 -5.71 13.31
C VAL A 805 -10.29 -4.76 13.76
N ALA A 806 -9.91 -3.86 12.85
CA ALA A 806 -8.88 -2.87 13.13
C ALA A 806 -9.34 -1.90 14.25
N PRO A 807 -8.48 -1.56 15.23
CA PRO A 807 -8.86 -0.68 16.33
C PRO A 807 -9.34 0.71 15.90
N ASP A 808 -8.81 1.25 14.81
CA ASP A 808 -9.17 2.55 14.22
C ASP A 808 -10.49 2.53 13.42
N GLU A 809 -11.05 1.35 13.16
CA GLU A 809 -12.39 1.17 12.59
C GLU A 809 -13.45 0.84 13.65
N SER A 810 -13.05 0.73 14.92
CA SER A 810 -13.90 0.21 16.00
C SER A 810 -14.26 1.27 17.06
N LEU A 811 -15.42 1.08 17.71
CA LEU A 811 -15.85 1.84 18.86
C LEU A 811 -16.42 0.92 19.95
N LEU A 812 -15.70 0.80 21.06
CA LEU A 812 -16.10 -0.01 22.20
C LEU A 812 -17.02 0.79 23.12
N GLN A 813 -18.31 0.44 23.14
CA GLN A 813 -19.33 1.26 23.78
C GLN A 813 -19.86 0.65 25.09
N GLY A 814 -19.83 1.45 26.15
CA GLY A 814 -20.47 1.15 27.44
C GLY A 814 -21.75 1.95 27.65
N GLY A 815 -22.90 1.26 27.63
CA GLY A 815 -24.22 1.88 27.89
C GLY A 815 -24.57 2.07 29.38
N ALA A 816 -25.83 2.35 29.68
CA ALA A 816 -26.28 2.52 31.08
C ALA A 816 -26.13 1.25 31.94
N ALA A 817 -26.04 0.07 31.32
CA ALA A 817 -25.89 -1.21 32.00
C ALA A 817 -24.54 -1.38 32.69
N VAL A 818 -23.49 -0.68 32.23
CA VAL A 818 -22.14 -0.74 32.83
C VAL A 818 -21.98 0.21 34.02
N MET A 819 -22.98 1.05 34.31
CA MET A 819 -22.93 2.01 35.41
C MET A 819 -23.12 1.33 36.77
N GLN A 820 -22.16 1.52 37.66
CA GLN A 820 -22.25 1.04 39.04
C GLN A 820 -21.77 2.08 40.06
N SER A 821 -22.23 1.94 41.31
CA SER A 821 -21.76 2.79 42.41
C SER A 821 -20.44 2.24 42.98
N VAL A 822 -19.44 3.10 43.11
CA VAL A 822 -18.16 2.75 43.75
C VAL A 822 -18.42 2.16 45.14
N PRO A 823 -17.99 0.92 45.42
CA PRO A 823 -18.29 0.23 46.68
C PRO A 823 -17.78 0.97 47.91
N ASN A 824 -18.43 0.79 49.06
CA ASN A 824 -17.92 1.25 50.36
C ASN A 824 -16.78 0.34 50.88
N ASN A 825 -15.74 0.22 50.08
CA ASN A 825 -14.52 -0.54 50.34
C ASN A 825 -13.34 0.27 49.79
N ALA A 826 -12.39 0.63 50.64
CA ALA A 826 -11.25 1.45 50.27
C ALA A 826 -10.35 0.80 49.19
N ALA A 827 -10.45 -0.52 48.98
CA ALA A 827 -9.71 -1.19 47.90
C ALA A 827 -10.16 -0.77 46.49
N PHE A 828 -11.37 -0.21 46.33
CA PHE A 828 -11.91 0.26 45.05
C PHE A 828 -11.79 1.78 44.84
N SER A 829 -10.95 2.47 45.63
CA SER A 829 -10.84 3.93 45.55
C SER A 829 -10.23 4.44 44.24
N PHE A 830 -9.64 3.55 43.43
CA PHE A 830 -9.15 3.88 42.09
C PHE A 830 -10.29 4.18 41.10
N LEU A 831 -11.51 3.69 41.38
CA LEU A 831 -12.71 4.03 40.60
C LEU A 831 -13.39 5.35 41.04
N GLY A 832 -12.86 6.04 42.06
CA GLY A 832 -13.43 7.27 42.61
C GLY A 832 -13.80 7.19 44.10
N SER A 833 -14.59 8.15 44.58
CA SER A 833 -15.05 8.18 45.97
C SER A 833 -16.22 7.22 46.20
N VAL A 834 -16.36 6.73 47.43
CA VAL A 834 -17.48 5.85 47.80
C VAL A 834 -18.83 6.47 47.43
N GLY A 835 -19.59 5.76 46.59
CA GLY A 835 -20.90 6.20 46.10
C GLY A 835 -20.86 7.06 44.83
N ASP A 836 -19.69 7.40 44.31
CA ASP A 836 -19.56 7.96 42.95
C ASP A 836 -20.03 6.92 41.92
N THR A 837 -20.36 7.37 40.72
CA THR A 837 -20.71 6.48 39.60
C THR A 837 -19.43 6.16 38.84
N ALA A 838 -19.22 4.87 38.56
CA ALA A 838 -18.19 4.38 37.65
C ALA A 838 -18.85 3.55 36.55
N TRP A 839 -18.25 3.53 35.36
CA TRP A 839 -18.67 2.70 34.24
C TRP A 839 -17.70 1.54 34.16
N VAL A 840 -18.20 0.32 34.20
CA VAL A 840 -17.36 -0.88 34.26
C VAL A 840 -17.85 -1.93 33.29
N LEU A 841 -17.05 -2.18 32.24
CA LEU A 841 -17.20 -3.38 31.43
C LEU A 841 -16.79 -4.57 32.31
N PRO A 842 -17.65 -5.59 32.46
CA PRO A 842 -17.49 -6.59 33.51
C PRO A 842 -16.53 -7.71 33.09
N GLN A 843 -15.73 -8.20 34.04
CA GLN A 843 -14.93 -9.42 33.86
C GLN A 843 -15.76 -10.71 33.74
N GLU A 844 -17.07 -10.64 34.03
CA GLU A 844 -17.99 -11.78 33.91
C GLU A 844 -19.06 -11.40 32.88
N GLU A 845 -19.34 -12.33 31.97
CA GLU A 845 -20.33 -12.14 30.91
C GLU A 845 -21.68 -11.68 31.49
N THR A 846 -22.17 -10.57 30.95
CA THR A 846 -23.47 -9.99 31.30
C THR A 846 -24.27 -9.77 30.03
N GLU A 847 -25.50 -10.27 30.01
CA GLU A 847 -26.42 -10.13 28.87
C GLU A 847 -26.54 -8.65 28.46
N ASP A 848 -26.46 -8.38 27.15
CA ASP A 848 -26.55 -7.05 26.53
C ASP A 848 -25.45 -6.05 26.97
N VAL A 849 -24.31 -6.53 27.43
CA VAL A 849 -23.12 -5.72 27.74
C VAL A 849 -21.92 -6.26 26.96
N LEU A 850 -21.08 -5.36 26.44
CA LEU A 850 -19.81 -5.75 25.81
C LEU A 850 -18.95 -6.52 26.82
N PHE A 851 -18.58 -7.73 26.43
CA PHE A 851 -17.74 -8.63 27.21
C PHE A 851 -16.34 -8.62 26.59
N LEU A 852 -15.54 -7.66 27.04
CA LEU A 852 -14.21 -7.38 26.51
C LEU A 852 -13.14 -8.23 27.21
N GLY A 853 -12.46 -9.11 26.48
CA GLY A 853 -11.30 -9.85 26.98
C GLY A 853 -9.97 -9.38 26.39
N ILE A 854 -8.91 -10.02 26.85
CA ILE A 854 -7.54 -9.87 26.35
C ILE A 854 -7.02 -11.28 26.07
N ALA A 855 -6.61 -11.51 24.84
CA ALA A 855 -6.16 -12.79 24.32
C ALA A 855 -4.69 -12.72 23.89
N GLY A 856 -3.96 -13.81 24.06
CA GLY A 856 -2.60 -14.01 23.55
C GLY A 856 -2.43 -15.46 23.08
N ASP A 857 -3.51 -16.04 22.58
CA ASP A 857 -3.58 -17.37 21.99
C ASP A 857 -2.96 -17.48 20.61
N GLU A 858 -2.83 -16.35 19.91
CA GLU A 858 -2.04 -16.17 18.67
C GLU A 858 -0.57 -15.83 18.96
N ILE A 859 -0.06 -16.32 20.10
CA ILE A 859 1.38 -16.33 20.37
C ILE A 859 1.79 -17.78 20.55
N GLU A 860 2.74 -18.25 19.74
CA GLU A 860 3.27 -19.60 19.86
C GLU A 860 4.06 -19.76 21.17
N ALA A 861 3.83 -20.89 21.86
CA ALA A 861 4.58 -21.24 23.05
C ALA A 861 6.08 -21.46 22.73
N GLY A 862 6.95 -20.89 23.55
CA GLY A 862 8.40 -20.98 23.40
C GLY A 862 9.06 -19.80 22.70
N ILE A 863 8.29 -18.87 22.12
CA ILE A 863 8.83 -17.64 21.52
C ILE A 863 9.35 -16.69 22.59
N PHE A 864 8.57 -16.42 23.64
CA PHE A 864 8.93 -15.48 24.71
C PHE A 864 9.37 -16.19 25.99
N GLU A 865 10.27 -15.56 26.74
CA GLU A 865 10.74 -16.05 28.03
C GLU A 865 9.57 -16.30 28.98
N ASN A 866 9.42 -17.57 29.39
CA ASN A 866 8.38 -18.05 30.29
C ASN A 866 6.96 -18.07 29.69
N ASP A 867 6.82 -18.02 28.36
CA ASP A 867 5.52 -18.00 27.68
C ASP A 867 4.62 -16.86 28.21
N ALA A 868 5.21 -15.67 28.34
CA ALA A 868 4.55 -14.50 28.90
C ALA A 868 5.00 -13.23 28.16
N VAL A 869 4.01 -12.39 27.87
CA VAL A 869 4.21 -11.05 27.32
C VAL A 869 3.41 -10.05 28.15
N ASP A 870 3.75 -8.78 28.04
CA ASP A 870 3.17 -7.70 28.82
C ASP A 870 2.41 -6.76 27.88
N LEU A 871 1.16 -6.46 28.20
CA LEU A 871 0.41 -5.37 27.58
C LEU A 871 0.53 -4.13 28.47
N GLN A 872 1.15 -3.08 27.97
CA GLN A 872 1.46 -1.86 28.71
C GLN A 872 0.50 -0.73 28.35
N LEU A 873 0.03 0.01 29.36
CA LEU A 873 -0.69 1.26 29.13
C LEU A 873 0.29 2.39 28.83
N LYS A 874 0.13 3.03 27.66
CA LYS A 874 1.02 4.12 27.22
C LYS A 874 0.39 5.49 27.42
N SER A 875 -0.88 5.64 27.05
CA SER A 875 -1.59 6.90 27.22
C SER A 875 -3.10 6.70 27.38
N VAL A 876 -3.75 7.67 28.04
CA VAL A 876 -5.21 7.78 28.13
C VAL A 876 -5.58 9.22 27.83
N ARG A 877 -6.41 9.45 26.80
CA ARG A 877 -7.09 10.72 26.57
C ARG A 877 -8.59 10.53 26.80
N GLY A 878 -9.23 11.41 27.56
CA GLY A 878 -10.66 11.28 27.87
C GLY A 878 -11.09 12.08 29.11
N PRO A 879 -12.38 12.03 29.47
CA PRO A 879 -12.98 12.86 30.52
C PRO A 879 -12.67 12.41 31.97
N GLY A 880 -12.05 11.24 32.15
CA GLY A 880 -11.74 10.70 33.47
C GLY A 880 -10.56 9.72 33.43
N ASP A 881 -10.43 8.92 34.49
CA ASP A 881 -9.40 7.90 34.64
C ASP A 881 -9.90 6.54 34.15
N VAL A 882 -8.97 5.71 33.68
CA VAL A 882 -9.17 4.34 33.21
C VAL A 882 -8.45 3.38 34.15
N SER A 883 -9.04 2.21 34.40
CA SER A 883 -8.39 1.14 35.14
C SER A 883 -8.71 -0.24 34.59
N LEU A 884 -7.70 -1.10 34.49
CA LEU A 884 -7.86 -2.53 34.21
C LEU A 884 -7.66 -3.32 35.49
N TYR A 885 -8.65 -4.10 35.92
CA TYR A 885 -8.56 -4.84 37.18
C TYR A 885 -9.40 -6.12 37.21
N ALA A 886 -8.96 -7.12 37.96
CA ALA A 886 -9.75 -8.32 38.26
C ALA A 886 -10.20 -8.31 39.73
N VAL A 887 -11.29 -9.02 40.04
CA VAL A 887 -11.77 -9.25 41.40
C VAL A 887 -11.51 -10.71 41.76
N ASP A 888 -10.75 -10.94 42.83
CA ASP A 888 -10.42 -12.28 43.30
C ASP A 888 -11.63 -13.02 43.90
N ALA A 889 -11.46 -14.31 44.18
CA ALA A 889 -12.51 -15.16 44.77
C ALA A 889 -13.02 -14.69 46.16
N PHE A 890 -12.36 -13.72 46.80
CA PHE A 890 -12.75 -13.12 48.08
C PHE A 890 -13.34 -11.71 47.92
N GLY A 891 -13.48 -11.19 46.70
CA GLY A 891 -14.03 -9.88 46.40
C GLY A 891 -13.03 -8.72 46.53
N ALA A 892 -11.72 -9.01 46.55
CA ALA A 892 -10.68 -7.98 46.56
C ALA A 892 -10.19 -7.69 45.13
N PRO A 893 -10.00 -6.41 44.76
CA PRO A 893 -9.50 -6.06 43.44
C PRO A 893 -7.98 -6.27 43.34
N VAL A 894 -7.54 -6.76 42.18
CA VAL A 894 -6.16 -6.78 41.69
C VAL A 894 -6.12 -5.82 40.51
N VAL A 895 -5.44 -4.68 40.69
CA VAL A 895 -5.34 -3.62 39.68
C VAL A 895 -4.08 -3.83 38.87
N TYR A 896 -4.22 -3.84 37.54
CA TYR A 896 -3.14 -4.01 36.57
C TYR A 896 -2.73 -2.67 35.96
N MET A 897 -3.72 -1.83 35.63
CA MET A 897 -3.51 -0.49 35.09
C MET A 897 -4.40 0.51 35.84
N ASN A 898 -3.90 1.70 36.10
CA ASN A 898 -4.63 2.78 36.75
C ASN A 898 -4.10 4.15 36.30
N SER A 899 -4.70 4.77 35.30
CA SER A 899 -4.24 6.09 34.84
C SER A 899 -4.35 7.18 35.93
N GLY A 900 -5.18 6.99 36.95
CA GLY A 900 -5.44 7.98 38.01
C GLY A 900 -4.33 8.12 39.05
N ASP A 901 -3.37 7.18 39.13
CA ASP A 901 -2.14 7.37 39.91
C ASP A 901 -0.91 7.77 39.07
N GLY A 902 -1.13 7.96 37.76
CA GLY A 902 -0.15 8.35 36.76
C GLY A 902 0.42 7.13 36.04
N ILE A 903 0.54 7.21 34.71
CA ILE A 903 1.02 6.10 33.88
C ILE A 903 2.52 5.90 34.09
N ASP A 904 2.91 4.71 34.56
CA ASP A 904 4.30 4.30 34.70
C ASP A 904 4.51 2.81 34.36
N ALA A 905 5.73 2.30 34.57
CA ALA A 905 6.09 0.93 34.22
C ALA A 905 5.35 -0.17 35.02
N ASN A 906 4.50 0.20 36.00
CA ASN A 906 3.65 -0.74 36.73
C ASN A 906 2.25 -0.87 36.11
N ASP A 907 1.88 -0.01 35.14
CA ASP A 907 0.61 -0.11 34.42
C ASP A 907 0.68 -1.15 33.32
N VAL A 908 0.73 -2.41 33.75
CA VAL A 908 1.01 -3.56 32.89
C VAL A 908 0.06 -4.70 33.21
N PHE A 909 -0.48 -5.31 32.16
CA PHE A 909 -1.25 -6.54 32.23
C PHE A 909 -0.42 -7.69 31.66
N PRO A 910 -0.10 -8.72 32.45
CA PRO A 910 0.61 -9.88 31.95
C PRO A 910 -0.33 -10.73 31.09
N VAL A 911 -0.09 -10.74 29.78
CA VAL A 911 -0.79 -11.58 28.82
C VAL A 911 -0.12 -12.95 28.81
N LYS A 912 -0.94 -13.98 28.94
CA LYS A 912 -0.47 -15.35 28.94
C LYS A 912 -0.48 -15.87 27.50
N VAL A 913 0.67 -16.32 27.01
CA VAL A 913 0.80 -17.01 25.72
C VAL A 913 -0.08 -18.26 25.69
N GLY A 914 -0.80 -18.48 24.59
CA GLY A 914 -1.81 -19.54 24.46
C GLY A 914 -2.99 -19.35 25.42
N GLY A 915 -3.26 -18.11 25.84
CA GLY A 915 -4.14 -17.81 26.96
C GLY A 915 -5.13 -16.69 26.67
N HIS A 916 -6.31 -16.83 27.27
CA HIS A 916 -7.42 -15.91 27.14
C HIS A 916 -8.00 -15.60 28.52
N SER A 917 -8.39 -14.36 28.75
CA SER A 917 -9.01 -13.94 30.00
C SER A 917 -9.77 -12.63 29.90
N HIS A 918 -10.74 -12.43 30.80
CA HIS A 918 -11.49 -11.18 30.91
C HIS A 918 -11.22 -10.47 32.23
N GLN A 919 -11.19 -9.15 32.16
CA GLN A 919 -10.93 -8.23 33.26
C GLN A 919 -12.02 -7.17 33.28
N ASN A 920 -12.09 -6.42 34.37
CA ASN A 920 -12.94 -5.24 34.41
C ASN A 920 -12.18 -4.06 33.82
N TRP A 921 -12.79 -3.40 32.85
CA TRP A 921 -12.38 -2.07 32.39
C TRP A 921 -13.23 -1.02 33.08
N GLY A 922 -12.61 -0.22 33.95
CA GLY A 922 -13.28 0.80 34.75
C GLY A 922 -12.98 2.22 34.31
N PHE A 923 -14.01 3.06 34.27
CA PHE A 923 -13.95 4.46 33.87
C PHE A 923 -14.61 5.34 34.92
N THR A 924 -14.01 6.50 35.23
CA THR A 924 -14.52 7.40 36.29
C THR A 924 -15.44 8.52 35.79
N ALA A 925 -15.63 8.66 34.48
CA ALA A 925 -16.53 9.62 33.86
C ALA A 925 -17.16 9.04 32.57
N PRO A 926 -18.31 9.58 32.11
CA PRO A 926 -18.84 9.25 30.78
C PRO A 926 -18.21 10.15 29.71
N GLY A 927 -18.14 9.64 28.48
CA GLY A 927 -17.63 10.31 27.29
C GLY A 927 -16.71 9.40 26.48
N ILE A 928 -15.98 9.97 25.54
CA ILE A 928 -15.07 9.24 24.65
C ILE A 928 -13.68 9.17 25.29
N TYR A 929 -13.07 7.99 25.21
CA TYR A 929 -11.72 7.72 25.66
C TYR A 929 -10.88 7.14 24.52
N LYS A 930 -9.61 7.50 24.51
CA LYS A 930 -8.57 7.00 23.63
C LYS A 930 -7.54 6.31 24.53
N ILE A 931 -7.38 4.99 24.39
CA ILE A 931 -6.51 4.20 25.25
C ILE A 931 -5.43 3.59 24.38
N ALA A 932 -4.20 4.05 24.58
CA ALA A 932 -3.04 3.60 23.83
C ALA A 932 -2.31 2.48 24.58
N LEU A 933 -2.17 1.32 23.94
CA LEU A 933 -1.56 0.11 24.48
C LEU A 933 -0.36 -0.32 23.63
N GLN A 934 0.58 -1.02 24.26
CA GLN A 934 1.76 -1.55 23.58
C GLN A 934 2.08 -2.93 24.16
N ALA A 935 2.24 -3.92 23.29
CA ALA A 935 2.74 -5.23 23.69
C ALA A 935 4.26 -5.20 23.84
N ALA A 936 4.78 -5.94 24.80
CA ALA A 936 6.21 -6.09 25.02
C ALA A 936 6.53 -7.50 25.49
N GLY A 937 7.63 -8.06 24.99
CA GLY A 937 8.08 -9.39 25.36
C GLY A 937 9.58 -9.51 25.30
N THR A 938 10.14 -10.44 26.07
CA THR A 938 11.55 -10.83 25.93
C THR A 938 11.63 -12.15 25.21
N LEU A 939 12.24 -12.19 24.03
CA LEU A 939 12.41 -13.41 23.25
C LEU A 939 13.22 -14.44 24.04
N PHE A 940 12.77 -15.70 24.02
CA PHE A 940 13.46 -16.82 24.65
C PHE A 940 14.84 -17.04 24.00
N GLU A 941 14.91 -16.89 22.68
CA GLU A 941 16.15 -16.89 21.94
C GLU A 941 16.81 -15.50 22.00
N GLY A 942 18.10 -15.46 22.36
CA GLY A 942 18.87 -14.20 22.46
C GLY A 942 18.59 -13.34 23.70
N SER A 943 17.47 -13.53 24.41
CA SER A 943 17.03 -12.70 25.55
C SER A 943 16.90 -11.21 25.18
N GLU A 944 16.46 -10.93 23.95
CA GLU A 944 16.19 -9.58 23.47
C GLU A 944 14.78 -9.15 23.86
N SER A 945 14.61 -7.90 24.31
CA SER A 945 13.30 -7.31 24.57
C SER A 945 12.82 -6.54 23.35
N ILE A 946 11.64 -6.90 22.86
CA ILE A 946 10.97 -6.27 21.72
C ILE A 946 9.62 -5.71 22.15
N GLU A 947 9.15 -4.68 21.44
CA GLU A 947 7.89 -4.01 21.72
C GLU A 947 7.12 -3.81 20.41
N SER A 948 5.78 -3.83 20.48
CA SER A 948 4.92 -3.47 19.35
C SER A 948 4.94 -1.96 19.11
N GLN A 949 4.33 -1.54 18.00
CA GLN A 949 3.83 -0.17 17.89
C GLN A 949 2.78 0.12 18.98
N THR A 950 2.62 1.39 19.32
CA THR A 950 1.53 1.81 20.20
C THR A 950 0.23 1.81 19.39
N VAL A 951 -0.78 1.08 19.86
CA VAL A 951 -2.10 1.00 19.20
C VAL A 951 -3.16 1.63 20.08
N GLU A 952 -4.01 2.46 19.48
CA GLU A 952 -5.03 3.21 20.18
C GLU A 952 -6.43 2.60 19.98
N PHE A 953 -7.11 2.34 21.10
CA PHE A 953 -8.48 1.84 21.13
C PHE A 953 -9.43 2.94 21.56
N THR A 954 -10.54 3.10 20.83
CA THR A 954 -11.56 4.12 21.13
C THR A 954 -12.72 3.53 21.92
N PHE A 955 -13.02 4.11 23.08
CA PHE A 955 -14.17 3.74 23.92
C PHE A 955 -15.16 4.89 24.03
N GLU A 956 -16.46 4.60 24.11
CA GLU A 956 -17.49 5.59 24.45
C GLU A 956 -18.38 5.12 25.59
N LEU A 957 -18.40 5.89 26.68
CA LEU A 957 -19.18 5.60 27.88
C LEU A 957 -20.35 6.56 27.96
N LEU A 958 -21.57 6.04 27.83
CA LEU A 958 -22.77 6.86 27.83
C LEU A 958 -23.15 7.30 29.25
N ASP A 959 -23.52 8.56 29.43
CA ASP A 959 -23.83 9.14 30.75
C ASP A 959 -25.15 8.64 31.38
N GLY A 960 -25.86 7.75 30.70
CA GLY A 960 -27.15 7.19 31.10
C GLY A 960 -28.30 8.20 31.11
N SER A 961 -28.07 9.44 30.66
CA SER A 961 -29.11 10.44 30.51
C SER A 961 -29.84 10.24 29.18
N SER A 962 -31.16 10.12 29.21
CA SER A 962 -31.96 10.15 27.97
C SER A 962 -32.06 11.60 27.50
N SER A 963 -31.02 12.09 26.82
CA SER A 963 -31.08 13.32 26.04
C SER A 963 -31.85 13.04 24.74
N ILE A 964 -32.65 14.02 24.30
CA ILE A 964 -33.29 13.96 22.99
C ILE A 964 -32.43 14.85 22.10
N SER A 965 -31.73 14.27 21.13
CA SER A 965 -31.10 15.05 20.07
C SER A 965 -32.13 15.36 18.98
N LEU A 966 -31.94 16.49 18.30
CA LEU A 966 -32.83 16.99 17.26
C LEU A 966 -32.01 17.25 16.00
N VAL A 967 -32.29 16.52 14.92
CA VAL A 967 -31.69 16.75 13.60
C VAL A 967 -32.74 17.35 12.68
N ARG A 968 -32.43 18.44 11.98
CA ARG A 968 -33.33 19.02 10.99
C ARG A 968 -33.09 18.33 9.64
N ASN A 969 -34.12 17.70 9.09
CA ASN A 969 -34.05 17.05 7.79
C ASN A 969 -34.31 18.05 6.65
N LEU A 970 -33.78 17.76 5.47
CA LEU A 970 -33.98 18.52 4.21
C LEU A 970 -35.45 18.64 3.78
N ASN A 971 -36.34 17.80 4.31
CA ASN A 971 -37.77 17.71 3.96
C ASN A 971 -38.71 18.50 4.90
N ASP A 972 -38.21 19.52 5.62
CA ASP A 972 -38.96 20.30 6.62
C ASP A 972 -39.56 19.43 7.75
N SER A 973 -38.82 18.40 8.17
CA SER A 973 -39.09 17.65 9.40
C SER A 973 -37.92 17.73 10.37
N ILE A 974 -38.20 17.45 11.64
CA ILE A 974 -37.19 17.29 12.68
C ILE A 974 -37.21 15.83 13.11
N LYS A 975 -36.06 15.17 13.01
CA LYS A 975 -35.84 13.83 13.55
C LYS A 975 -35.38 13.96 15.00
N LEU A 976 -36.15 13.39 15.91
CA LEU A 976 -35.81 13.29 17.33
C LEU A 976 -35.15 11.94 17.57
N ARG A 977 -33.98 11.90 18.20
CA ARG A 977 -33.29 10.65 18.56
C ARG A 977 -33.03 10.61 20.06
N TRP A 978 -33.23 9.45 20.70
CA TRP A 978 -32.88 9.26 22.11
C TRP A 978 -32.58 7.79 22.41
N ALA A 979 -31.63 7.54 23.31
CA ALA A 979 -31.36 6.20 23.82
C ALA A 979 -32.52 5.70 24.68
N THR A 980 -32.91 4.44 24.50
CA THR A 980 -34.04 3.83 25.19
C THR A 980 -33.58 2.78 26.18
N SER A 981 -34.28 2.65 27.30
CA SER A 981 -34.07 1.59 28.27
C SER A 981 -35.06 0.47 27.99
N LEU A 982 -34.57 -0.77 27.91
CA LEU A 982 -35.41 -1.94 27.66
C LEU A 982 -36.55 -2.02 28.69
N GLY A 983 -37.79 -2.11 28.19
CA GLY A 983 -39.00 -2.23 29.03
C GLY A 983 -39.53 -0.93 29.63
N ALA A 984 -38.83 0.20 29.46
CA ALA A 984 -39.39 1.53 29.76
C ALA A 984 -40.38 1.95 28.66
N ASN A 985 -41.40 2.73 29.02
CA ASN A 985 -42.33 3.30 28.03
C ASN A 985 -42.12 4.81 27.93
N TYR A 986 -42.12 5.32 26.72
CA TYR A 986 -41.80 6.71 26.39
C TYR A 986 -42.99 7.37 25.69
N GLN A 987 -43.36 8.57 26.12
CA GLN A 987 -44.35 9.41 25.46
C GLN A 987 -43.68 10.72 25.07
N LEU A 988 -43.61 10.98 23.76
CA LEU A 988 -43.21 12.29 23.28
C LEU A 988 -44.32 13.30 23.56
N GLN A 989 -43.96 14.49 24.04
CA GLN A 989 -44.89 15.57 24.30
C GLN A 989 -44.37 16.89 23.72
N SER A 990 -45.30 17.78 23.33
CA SER A 990 -44.97 19.11 22.83
C SER A 990 -45.79 20.22 23.49
N ARG A 991 -45.30 21.46 23.37
CA ARG A 991 -46.00 22.69 23.72
C ARG A 991 -45.40 23.90 22.99
N SER A 992 -46.18 24.97 22.86
CA SER A 992 -45.77 26.19 22.14
C SER A 992 -45.12 27.29 23.01
N ALA A 993 -44.76 27.01 24.26
CA ALA A 993 -44.10 27.97 25.15
C ALA A 993 -43.21 27.29 26.21
N LEU A 994 -41.99 27.80 26.42
CA LEU A 994 -41.03 27.25 27.40
C LEU A 994 -41.49 27.45 28.86
N SER A 995 -42.30 28.46 29.14
CA SER A 995 -42.85 28.74 30.48
C SER A 995 -44.38 28.92 30.44
N GLY A 996 -45.09 28.01 31.11
CA GLY A 996 -46.57 27.97 31.12
C GLY A 996 -47.18 27.10 30.00
N GLY A 997 -48.42 26.63 30.22
CA GLY A 997 -49.13 25.70 29.32
C GLY A 997 -49.03 24.23 29.75
N GLU A 998 -50.01 23.41 29.35
CA GLU A 998 -49.98 21.95 29.52
C GLU A 998 -49.20 21.30 28.36
N TRP A 999 -48.46 20.24 28.66
CA TRP A 999 -47.81 19.42 27.65
C TRP A 999 -48.85 18.52 26.96
N GLY A 1000 -48.88 18.51 25.64
CA GLY A 1000 -49.74 17.63 24.85
C GLY A 1000 -48.96 16.44 24.29
N ASP A 1001 -49.58 15.27 24.26
CA ASP A 1001 -48.97 14.06 23.70
C ASP A 1001 -48.81 14.16 22.18
N VAL A 1002 -47.66 13.71 21.67
CA VAL A 1002 -47.32 13.62 20.25
C VAL A 1002 -47.10 12.14 19.92
N GLY A 1003 -47.91 11.58 19.03
CA GLY A 1003 -47.83 10.16 18.68
C GLY A 1003 -48.34 9.21 19.78
N GLU A 1004 -48.12 7.91 19.57
CA GLU A 1004 -48.44 6.86 20.55
C GLU A 1004 -47.28 6.64 21.54
N VAL A 1005 -47.55 5.93 22.64
CA VAL A 1005 -46.51 5.51 23.60
C VAL A 1005 -45.58 4.49 22.93
N MET A 1006 -44.28 4.70 23.05
CA MET A 1006 -43.23 3.86 22.47
C MET A 1006 -42.58 3.01 23.56
N SER A 1007 -42.35 1.72 23.30
CA SER A 1007 -41.65 0.84 24.24
C SER A 1007 -40.15 0.82 23.91
N GLY A 1008 -39.32 1.05 24.92
CA GLY A 1008 -37.87 1.01 24.81
C GLY A 1008 -37.36 -0.39 24.50
N THR A 1009 -36.45 -0.47 23.53
CA THR A 1009 -35.78 -1.70 23.09
C THR A 1009 -34.37 -1.84 23.65
N GLY A 1010 -33.82 -0.80 24.29
CA GLY A 1010 -32.40 -0.76 24.65
C GLY A 1010 -31.56 0.02 23.63
N GLU A 1011 -32.07 0.17 22.41
CA GLU A 1011 -31.42 0.89 21.31
C GLU A 1011 -31.86 2.36 21.25
N VAL A 1012 -31.21 3.14 20.39
CA VAL A 1012 -31.64 4.50 20.04
C VAL A 1012 -32.92 4.45 19.23
N MET A 1013 -33.97 5.14 19.69
CA MET A 1013 -35.18 5.33 18.91
C MET A 1013 -35.13 6.64 18.13
N GLU A 1014 -35.63 6.61 16.90
CA GLU A 1014 -35.85 7.78 16.06
C GLU A 1014 -37.35 8.07 15.89
N PHE A 1015 -37.72 9.35 15.94
CA PHE A 1015 -39.09 9.79 15.75
C PHE A 1015 -39.16 11.12 15.01
N GLU A 1016 -39.80 11.14 13.84
CA GLU A 1016 -39.92 12.36 13.05
C GLU A 1016 -41.16 13.18 13.42
N VAL A 1017 -40.98 14.50 13.51
CA VAL A 1017 -42.04 15.48 13.67
C VAL A 1017 -41.97 16.54 12.59
N PRO A 1018 -43.09 16.97 11.99
CA PRO A 1018 -43.06 18.01 10.96
C PRO A 1018 -42.69 19.37 11.55
N VAL A 1019 -41.97 20.19 10.77
CA VAL A 1019 -41.76 21.60 11.10
C VAL A 1019 -43.09 22.34 10.90
N MET A 1020 -43.67 22.87 11.98
CA MET A 1020 -44.94 23.58 11.93
C MET A 1020 -44.73 25.06 11.57
N ALA A 1021 -45.21 25.47 10.41
CA ALA A 1021 -45.02 26.83 9.87
C ALA A 1021 -45.86 27.93 10.56
N ASP A 1022 -46.80 27.56 11.45
CA ASP A 1022 -47.75 28.46 12.11
C ASP A 1022 -47.45 28.74 13.60
N VAL A 1023 -46.28 28.31 14.09
CA VAL A 1023 -45.84 28.50 15.48
C VAL A 1023 -44.44 29.10 15.53
N ASP A 1024 -44.26 30.20 16.26
CA ASP A 1024 -42.96 30.87 16.40
C ASP A 1024 -41.91 30.02 17.13
N SER A 1025 -42.34 29.11 18.01
CA SER A 1025 -41.49 28.18 18.74
C SER A 1025 -42.29 26.98 19.22
N LEU A 1026 -41.71 25.79 19.15
CA LEU A 1026 -42.28 24.54 19.65
C LEU A 1026 -41.24 23.80 20.49
N PHE A 1027 -41.65 23.37 21.67
CA PHE A 1027 -40.77 22.69 22.63
C PHE A 1027 -41.21 21.24 22.75
N TYR A 1028 -40.26 20.33 22.67
CA TYR A 1028 -40.47 18.90 22.86
C TYR A 1028 -39.89 18.45 24.21
N ARG A 1029 -40.49 17.40 24.78
CA ARG A 1029 -39.88 16.60 25.84
C ARG A 1029 -40.29 15.15 25.68
N LEU A 1030 -39.45 14.26 26.19
CA LEU A 1030 -39.76 12.86 26.32
C LEU A 1030 -40.18 12.58 27.76
N TRP A 1031 -41.36 12.01 27.93
CA TRP A 1031 -41.89 11.63 29.22
C TRP A 1031 -41.82 10.11 29.38
N ILE A 1032 -41.04 9.64 30.35
CA ILE A 1032 -41.01 8.22 30.70
C ILE A 1032 -42.30 7.89 31.45
N VAL A 1033 -43.18 7.09 30.83
CA VAL A 1033 -44.46 6.66 31.37
C VAL A 1033 -44.21 5.64 32.48
N PRO A 1034 -44.56 5.93 33.74
CA PRO A 1034 -44.40 4.97 34.83
C PRO A 1034 -45.22 3.71 34.53
N SER A 1035 -44.60 2.53 34.55
CA SER A 1035 -45.33 1.27 34.39
C SER A 1035 -46.35 1.14 35.54
N ALA A 1036 -47.56 0.73 35.22
CA ALA A 1036 -48.63 0.52 36.20
C ALA A 1036 -48.48 -0.82 36.94
N THR A 1037 -47.26 -1.26 37.26
CA THR A 1037 -47.02 -2.33 38.24
C THR A 1037 -45.55 -2.27 38.71
N PRO A 1038 -45.28 -2.20 40.03
CA PRO A 1038 -43.95 -2.12 40.59
C PRO A 1038 -43.16 -3.42 40.47
#